data_AF-A0A7R9HZN3-F1
#
_entry.id   AF-A0A7R9HZN3-F1
#
_cell.length_a   1.000
_cell.length_b   1.000
_cell.length_c   1.000
_cell.angle_alpha   90.00
_cell.angle_beta   90.00
_cell.angle_gamma   90.00
#
_symmetry.space_group_name_H-M   'P 1'
#
loop_
_entity.id
_entity.type
_entity.pdbx_description
1 polymer ?
#
loop_
_entity_poly.entity_id
_entity_poly.type
_entity_poly.pdbx_seq_one_letter_code
_entity_poly.pdbx_strand_id
1 'polypeptide(L)'
;MWPARRLLKYGAVTGALLGTALSLKANQYSLDSIGVVRLGRAATTVHKTAAEKLLALCCTNRGVYIKVGQHIGALDYLLPKEYVETMKVLHSHAPCSKLEEIKRVLREDLKQDPMDIFMDFDPEPLGTASLAQVHKATLKDGTVVVAVKVQHPYVRGNSLVDMKTMEVLVKLVAWAFPDFQFQWLAEETKRNVPIELDFSQEGHNAEKVGSMFRDYTWLKVPRIYWELSTKRVLTMEYLEGGQVNDLNYIRDNKIDPYEVSDKLSQLYSQMIFIHGFVHSDPHPGNILVRKSPKEGVEIVLLDHGLYAVLTNEFRYQYSNLWLSILNSDKEAMKKNCDNLGVGDLYGLFVCMVAGRTWDAVLSGLEKTKFTTNEEVASRVSHYLLMSPNRMKPSSGDWAVTIDFVQEAVIISLSSGRNREMFEKEIPNLLPQISDVLAKVNRQMLLILKTNDLMRGVEATLKAQSRVVRWGWKSKDFFEQQKRDTPPPCLIDSSLGRHSHVKLNGVKFHYLETRGGRGQPLLLLLHGFPDCWLSWRHQIPVLADHFRVVALDLKGFGDSDKPLGRSSYRIDKLLIELRQFISALGVSSCTVVGHDLGGLLGWYLVHRYPDLVDKFVAISCPHPNVYWDELSRSSTLNSRWVKFSQLPYLPEMDALKEDLSIINQYFHHLPKTNSKDNYVEAYKYTFSRKEDWTGPINYYRNLPFSRVHEDGEPVRTPCLLLVGNKDEFVSLESVVKSTEYTDKFVLKIVEGGGHFPHQQLPEVVNKFLLAFLVVVHSPRQEKSPSRGLVNRMFDAVSSTVKYGNQMLDTVQRKKCNDENSLSARALYFGQSPS
;
A
#
# COMPACT_ATOMS: atom_id res chain seq x y z
N MET A 1 1.89 -35.60 -53.21
CA MET A 1 2.50 -36.16 -51.98
C MET A 1 2.09 -35.49 -50.66
N TRP A 2 1.60 -34.24 -50.66
CA TRP A 2 1.21 -33.48 -49.45
C TRP A 2 -0.07 -33.98 -48.72
N PRO A 3 -1.12 -34.50 -49.40
CA PRO A 3 -2.33 -35.02 -48.74
C PRO A 3 -2.09 -36.35 -48.01
N ALA A 4 -1.22 -37.21 -48.56
CA ALA A 4 -0.91 -38.53 -48.01
C ALA A 4 -0.16 -38.46 -46.66
N ARG A 5 0.79 -37.52 -46.53
CA ARG A 5 1.45 -37.24 -45.23
C ARG A 5 0.47 -36.65 -44.21
N ARG A 6 -0.57 -35.92 -44.63
CA ARG A 6 -1.62 -35.39 -43.74
C ARG A 6 -2.58 -36.50 -43.27
N LEU A 7 -3.01 -37.40 -44.15
CA LEU A 7 -3.82 -38.57 -43.79
C LEU A 7 -3.07 -39.53 -42.85
N LEU A 8 -1.76 -39.75 -43.05
CA LEU A 8 -0.91 -40.48 -42.10
C LEU A 8 -0.79 -39.76 -40.75
N LYS A 9 -0.75 -38.42 -40.72
CA LYS A 9 -0.72 -37.62 -39.49
C LYS A 9 -2.06 -37.68 -38.73
N TYR A 10 -3.19 -37.56 -39.44
CA TYR A 10 -4.51 -37.77 -38.84
C TYR A 10 -4.66 -39.19 -38.33
N GLY A 11 -4.26 -40.20 -39.11
CA GLY A 11 -4.28 -41.61 -38.70
C GLY A 11 -3.41 -41.89 -37.48
N ALA A 12 -2.22 -41.29 -37.37
CA ALA A 12 -1.31 -41.49 -36.24
C ALA A 12 -1.80 -40.81 -34.94
N VAL A 13 -2.36 -39.59 -35.05
CA VAL A 13 -2.90 -38.86 -33.89
C VAL A 13 -4.20 -39.50 -33.41
N THR A 14 -5.11 -39.81 -34.33
CA THR A 14 -6.36 -40.51 -34.02
C THR A 14 -6.07 -41.92 -33.49
N GLY A 15 -5.12 -42.65 -34.07
CA GLY A 15 -4.72 -43.98 -33.60
C GLY A 15 -4.06 -43.98 -32.22
N ALA A 16 -3.23 -42.97 -31.91
CA ALA A 16 -2.66 -42.82 -30.58
C ALA A 16 -3.73 -42.48 -29.53
N LEU A 17 -4.64 -41.54 -29.83
CA LEU A 17 -5.74 -41.17 -28.93
C LEU A 17 -6.73 -42.32 -28.73
N LEU A 18 -7.12 -43.00 -29.80
CA LEU A 18 -8.05 -44.14 -29.75
C LEU A 18 -7.40 -45.36 -29.08
N GLY A 19 -6.11 -45.59 -29.30
CA GLY A 19 -5.34 -46.66 -28.65
C GLY A 19 -5.19 -46.43 -27.15
N THR A 20 -4.94 -45.20 -26.72
CA THR A 20 -4.95 -44.83 -25.29
C THR A 20 -6.35 -44.96 -24.69
N ALA A 21 -7.39 -44.53 -25.40
CA ALA A 21 -8.79 -44.67 -24.97
C ALA A 21 -9.21 -46.14 -24.81
N LEU A 22 -8.89 -46.99 -25.80
CA LEU A 22 -9.18 -48.42 -25.80
C LEU A 22 -8.36 -49.15 -24.73
N SER A 23 -7.10 -48.75 -24.51
CA SER A 23 -6.27 -49.29 -23.42
C SER A 23 -6.81 -48.95 -22.04
N LEU A 24 -7.41 -47.76 -21.85
CA LEU A 24 -8.07 -47.37 -20.60
C LEU A 24 -9.39 -48.12 -20.41
N LYS A 25 -10.15 -48.35 -21.50
CA LYS A 25 -11.43 -49.07 -21.48
C LYS A 25 -11.26 -50.60 -21.31
N ALA A 26 -10.21 -51.19 -21.89
CA ALA A 26 -9.88 -52.60 -21.76
C ALA A 26 -9.32 -52.97 -20.38
N ASN A 27 -8.85 -51.99 -19.60
CA ASN A 27 -8.31 -52.17 -18.24
C ASN A 27 -9.39 -52.15 -17.13
N GLN A 28 -10.66 -52.46 -17.43
CA GLN A 28 -11.68 -52.81 -16.43
C GLN A 28 -11.40 -54.20 -15.81
N TYR A 29 -10.21 -54.42 -15.25
CA TYR A 29 -9.90 -55.61 -14.46
C TYR A 29 -10.28 -55.40 -13.00
N SER A 30 -10.87 -56.43 -12.42
CA SER A 30 -11.12 -56.60 -10.98
C SER A 30 -9.94 -56.08 -10.15
N LEU A 31 -10.25 -55.11 -9.30
CA LEU A 31 -9.32 -54.34 -8.45
C LEU A 31 -8.64 -55.16 -7.34
N ASP A 32 -8.90 -56.47 -7.24
CA ASP A 32 -8.39 -57.30 -6.14
C ASP A 32 -7.08 -58.06 -6.44
N SER A 33 -6.52 -58.01 -7.66
CA SER A 33 -5.43 -58.93 -8.04
C SER A 33 -4.12 -58.32 -8.56
N ILE A 34 -4.03 -57.00 -8.79
CA ILE A 34 -2.79 -56.37 -9.27
C ILE A 34 -2.53 -55.07 -8.50
N GLY A 35 -1.50 -55.09 -7.66
CA GLY A 35 -1.18 -54.01 -6.71
C GLY A 35 -1.18 -52.60 -7.32
N VAL A 36 -1.91 -51.71 -6.63
CA VAL A 36 -2.13 -50.27 -6.88
C VAL A 36 -0.85 -49.51 -7.28
N VAL A 37 0.32 -49.94 -6.81
CA VAL A 37 1.63 -49.31 -7.08
C VAL A 37 2.13 -49.52 -8.52
N ARG A 38 1.80 -50.64 -9.18
CA ARG A 38 2.24 -50.92 -10.57
C ARG A 38 1.41 -50.16 -11.62
N LEU A 39 0.11 -49.98 -11.39
CA LEU A 39 -0.79 -49.24 -12.28
C LEU A 39 -0.50 -47.74 -12.29
N GLY A 40 -0.19 -47.14 -11.13
CA GLY A 40 0.18 -45.72 -11.04
C GLY A 40 1.47 -45.38 -11.81
N ARG A 41 2.49 -46.25 -11.75
CA ARG A 41 3.76 -46.06 -12.50
C ARG A 41 3.57 -46.20 -14.01
N ALA A 42 2.73 -47.14 -14.46
CA ALA A 42 2.43 -47.32 -15.88
C ALA A 42 1.65 -46.12 -16.45
N ALA A 43 0.65 -45.60 -15.73
CA ALA A 43 -0.12 -44.42 -16.12
C ALA A 43 0.75 -43.16 -16.26
N THR A 44 1.62 -42.89 -15.26
CA THR A 44 2.59 -41.78 -15.28
C THR A 44 3.48 -41.83 -16.54
N THR A 45 4.01 -43.01 -16.86
CA THR A 45 4.90 -43.20 -18.02
C THR A 45 4.16 -42.94 -19.35
N VAL A 46 2.91 -43.38 -19.45
CA VAL A 46 2.06 -43.16 -20.63
C VAL A 46 1.71 -41.68 -20.78
N HIS A 47 1.32 -41.00 -19.70
CA HIS A 47 1.04 -39.56 -19.70
C HIS A 47 2.26 -38.73 -20.10
N LYS A 48 3.46 -39.06 -19.58
CA LYS A 48 4.70 -38.40 -19.96
C LYS A 48 5.03 -38.56 -21.44
N THR A 49 4.93 -39.78 -21.96
CA THR A 49 5.16 -40.05 -23.39
C THR A 49 4.16 -39.31 -24.28
N ALA A 50 2.89 -39.24 -23.89
CA ALA A 50 1.86 -38.53 -24.63
C ALA A 50 2.06 -37.01 -24.59
N ALA A 51 2.46 -36.46 -23.43
CA ALA A 51 2.81 -35.07 -23.25
C ALA A 51 3.99 -34.63 -24.14
N GLU A 52 5.04 -35.44 -24.22
CA GLU A 52 6.22 -35.18 -25.08
C GLU A 52 5.84 -35.19 -26.57
N LYS A 53 4.99 -36.12 -26.99
CA LYS A 53 4.44 -36.14 -28.35
C LYS A 53 3.60 -34.91 -28.66
N LEU A 54 2.78 -34.46 -27.69
CA LEU A 54 1.99 -33.26 -27.84
C LEU A 54 2.88 -32.02 -27.92
N LEU A 55 3.94 -31.94 -27.12
CA LEU A 55 4.92 -30.83 -27.17
C LEU A 55 5.60 -30.79 -28.54
N ALA A 56 6.07 -31.94 -29.05
CA ALA A 56 6.65 -32.03 -30.38
C ALA A 56 5.66 -31.55 -31.47
N LEU A 57 4.38 -31.87 -31.33
CA LEU A 57 3.32 -31.40 -32.22
C LEU A 57 3.14 -29.88 -32.13
N CYS A 58 3.13 -29.30 -30.92
CA CYS A 58 3.06 -27.86 -30.72
C CYS A 58 4.26 -27.12 -31.35
N CYS A 59 5.48 -27.61 -31.10
CA CYS A 59 6.71 -27.04 -31.67
C CYS A 59 6.77 -27.16 -33.19
N THR A 60 6.28 -28.27 -33.75
CA THR A 60 6.28 -28.51 -35.20
C THR A 60 5.31 -27.57 -35.93
N ASN A 61 4.12 -27.33 -35.35
CA ASN A 61 3.09 -26.52 -36.00
C ASN A 61 3.18 -25.01 -35.68
N ARG A 62 3.84 -24.64 -34.57
CA ARG A 62 4.08 -23.24 -34.16
C ARG A 62 2.80 -22.41 -33.97
N GLY A 63 2.97 -21.10 -33.74
CA GLY A 63 1.88 -20.13 -33.69
C GLY A 63 0.79 -20.52 -32.68
N VAL A 64 -0.42 -20.76 -33.17
CA VAL A 64 -1.59 -21.03 -32.32
C VAL A 64 -1.41 -22.30 -31.48
N TYR A 65 -0.68 -23.31 -31.98
CA TYR A 65 -0.41 -24.52 -31.20
C TYR A 65 0.58 -24.29 -30.05
N ILE A 66 1.51 -23.35 -30.21
CA ILE A 66 2.39 -22.93 -29.10
C ILE A 66 1.55 -22.18 -28.06
N LYS A 67 0.62 -21.31 -28.47
CA LYS A 67 -0.30 -20.62 -27.55
C LYS A 67 -1.18 -21.61 -26.78
N VAL A 68 -1.73 -22.63 -27.44
CA VAL A 68 -2.49 -23.70 -26.76
C VAL A 68 -1.60 -24.51 -25.83
N GLY A 69 -0.38 -24.85 -26.24
CA GLY A 69 0.60 -25.51 -25.38
C GLY A 69 0.96 -24.66 -24.16
N GLN A 70 1.09 -23.34 -24.33
CA GLN A 70 1.25 -22.40 -23.21
C GLN A 70 0.04 -22.44 -22.28
N HIS A 71 -1.19 -22.42 -22.81
CA HIS A 71 -2.38 -22.58 -21.97
C HIS A 71 -2.39 -23.90 -21.20
N ILE A 72 -2.06 -25.03 -21.85
CA ILE A 72 -1.93 -26.34 -21.19
C ILE A 72 -0.85 -26.31 -20.10
N GLY A 73 0.31 -25.71 -20.39
CA GLY A 73 1.42 -25.51 -19.47
C GLY A 73 1.10 -24.58 -18.28
N ALA A 74 -0.01 -23.83 -18.36
CA ALA A 74 -0.51 -22.96 -17.29
C ALA A 74 -1.67 -23.59 -16.49
N LEU A 75 -2.16 -24.78 -16.88
CA LEU A 75 -3.28 -25.47 -16.23
C LEU A 75 -2.80 -26.55 -15.24
N ASP A 76 -1.82 -26.22 -14.39
CA ASP A 76 -1.20 -27.14 -13.39
C ASP A 76 -2.23 -27.78 -12.43
N TYR A 77 -3.38 -27.14 -12.23
CA TYR A 77 -4.44 -27.58 -11.32
C TYR A 77 -5.50 -28.47 -11.99
N LEU A 78 -5.50 -28.56 -13.32
CA LEU A 78 -6.57 -29.20 -14.09
C LEU A 78 -6.07 -30.39 -14.93
N LEU A 79 -4.78 -30.41 -15.27
CA LEU A 79 -4.18 -31.43 -16.13
C LEU A 79 -3.08 -32.22 -15.41
N PRO A 80 -2.85 -33.49 -15.79
CA PRO A 80 -1.77 -34.29 -15.19
C PRO A 80 -0.42 -33.57 -15.35
N LYS A 81 0.39 -33.61 -14.29
CA LYS A 81 1.69 -32.91 -14.19
C LYS A 81 2.61 -33.17 -15.37
N GLU A 82 2.54 -34.38 -15.93
CA GLU A 82 3.35 -34.78 -17.06
C GLU A 82 3.06 -33.90 -18.28
N TYR A 83 1.81 -33.51 -18.52
CA TYR A 83 1.43 -32.58 -19.60
C TYR A 83 1.89 -31.17 -19.29
N VAL A 84 1.64 -30.71 -18.07
CA VAL A 84 1.89 -29.32 -17.70
C VAL A 84 3.39 -29.04 -17.65
N GLU A 85 4.17 -29.86 -16.94
CA GLU A 85 5.64 -29.74 -16.90
C GLU A 85 6.29 -29.83 -18.27
N THR A 86 5.81 -30.73 -19.14
CA THR A 86 6.36 -30.88 -20.48
C THR A 86 6.05 -29.67 -21.35
N MET A 87 4.86 -29.08 -21.20
CA MET A 87 4.45 -27.91 -21.95
C MET A 87 5.02 -26.58 -21.42
N LYS A 88 5.47 -26.53 -20.16
CA LYS A 88 6.10 -25.34 -19.57
C LYS A 88 7.29 -24.80 -20.38
N VAL A 89 7.97 -25.64 -21.14
CA VAL A 89 9.07 -25.24 -22.05
C VAL A 89 8.60 -24.20 -23.08
N LEU A 90 7.35 -24.26 -23.53
CA LEU A 90 6.78 -23.34 -24.52
C LEU A 90 6.59 -21.90 -24.01
N HIS A 91 6.61 -21.68 -22.69
CA HIS A 91 6.57 -20.33 -22.08
C HIS A 91 7.93 -19.64 -22.08
N SER A 92 9.01 -20.42 -21.92
CA SER A 92 10.36 -19.88 -21.71
C SER A 92 11.21 -19.84 -22.98
N HIS A 93 10.91 -20.67 -23.98
CA HIS A 93 11.70 -20.81 -25.20
C HIS A 93 10.81 -20.78 -26.44
N ALA A 94 10.07 -19.68 -26.61
CA ALA A 94 9.32 -19.46 -27.84
C ALA A 94 10.31 -19.33 -29.02
N PRO A 95 10.08 -20.02 -30.15
CA PRO A 95 11.00 -19.99 -31.29
C PRO A 95 11.04 -18.59 -31.93
N CYS A 96 12.23 -18.01 -32.04
CA CYS A 96 12.46 -16.74 -32.74
C CYS A 96 12.40 -16.91 -34.26
N SER A 97 11.76 -15.96 -34.96
CA SER A 97 11.92 -15.83 -36.41
C SER A 97 13.26 -15.19 -36.74
N LYS A 98 13.81 -15.55 -37.90
CA LYS A 98 15.05 -14.94 -38.38
C LYS A 98 14.80 -13.47 -38.71
N LEU A 99 15.80 -12.61 -38.48
CA LEU A 99 15.69 -11.17 -38.74
C LEU A 99 15.21 -10.85 -40.17
N GLU A 100 15.68 -11.59 -41.18
CA GLU A 100 15.24 -11.39 -42.56
C GLU A 100 13.74 -11.64 -42.78
N GLU A 101 13.15 -12.56 -42.01
CA GLU A 101 11.71 -12.79 -42.04
C GLU A 101 10.95 -11.64 -41.39
N ILE A 102 11.47 -11.06 -40.32
CA ILE A 102 10.91 -9.90 -39.63
C ILE A 102 10.97 -8.66 -40.53
N LYS A 103 12.13 -8.39 -41.14
CA LYS A 103 12.29 -7.31 -42.12
C LYS A 103 11.35 -7.47 -43.30
N ARG A 104 11.09 -8.70 -43.76
CA ARG A 104 10.09 -8.97 -44.80
C ARG A 104 8.68 -8.57 -44.36
N VAL A 105 8.26 -8.93 -43.13
CA VAL A 105 6.95 -8.52 -42.60
C VAL A 105 6.83 -7.00 -42.52
N LEU A 106 7.88 -6.33 -42.03
CA LEU A 106 7.93 -4.87 -41.97
C LEU A 106 7.77 -4.23 -43.37
N ARG A 107 8.49 -4.73 -44.39
CA ARG A 107 8.34 -4.26 -45.79
C ARG A 107 6.93 -4.47 -46.33
N GLU A 108 6.37 -5.65 -46.11
CA GLU A 108 5.04 -6.02 -46.59
C GLU A 108 3.95 -5.13 -46.01
N ASP A 109 4.03 -4.83 -44.71
CA ASP A 109 2.96 -4.14 -43.97
C ASP A 109 3.14 -2.62 -43.97
N LEU A 110 4.37 -2.11 -43.79
CA LEU A 110 4.65 -0.67 -43.79
C LEU A 110 4.84 -0.08 -45.19
N LYS A 111 4.92 -0.93 -46.23
CA LYS A 111 5.13 -0.54 -47.64
C LYS A 111 6.40 0.29 -47.88
N GLN A 112 7.39 0.15 -46.99
CA GLN A 112 8.66 0.86 -47.00
C GLN A 112 9.77 -0.09 -46.56
N ASP A 113 11.02 0.16 -46.97
CA ASP A 113 12.14 -0.63 -46.46
C ASP A 113 12.45 -0.25 -44.99
N PRO A 114 12.65 -1.21 -44.07
CA PRO A 114 13.02 -0.92 -42.69
C PRO A 114 14.24 0.01 -42.55
N MET A 115 15.21 -0.08 -43.47
CA MET A 115 16.39 0.79 -43.46
C MET A 115 16.05 2.25 -43.82
N ASP A 116 14.90 2.48 -44.47
CA ASP A 116 14.41 3.82 -44.73
C ASP A 116 13.63 4.44 -43.56
N ILE A 117 13.19 3.61 -42.61
CA ILE A 117 12.38 4.02 -41.45
C ILE A 117 13.26 4.14 -40.20
N PHE A 118 14.17 3.19 -40.00
CA PHE A 118 14.99 3.05 -38.82
C PHE A 118 16.46 3.33 -39.14
N MET A 119 17.10 4.19 -38.34
CA MET A 119 18.54 4.40 -38.39
C MET A 119 19.29 3.16 -37.89
N ASP A 120 18.76 2.53 -36.85
CA ASP A 120 19.29 1.31 -36.25
C ASP A 120 18.14 0.38 -35.86
N PHE A 121 18.34 -0.92 -36.04
CA PHE A 121 17.37 -1.96 -35.71
C PHE A 121 18.10 -3.15 -35.11
N ASP A 122 17.90 -3.37 -33.81
CA ASP A 122 18.61 -4.39 -33.05
C ASP A 122 18.30 -5.79 -33.61
N PRO A 123 19.30 -6.54 -34.07
CA PRO A 123 19.09 -7.88 -34.59
C PRO A 123 18.56 -8.85 -33.53
N GLU A 124 18.87 -8.62 -32.25
CA GLU A 124 18.40 -9.44 -31.14
C GLU A 124 17.03 -8.91 -30.65
N PRO A 125 16.03 -9.79 -30.50
CA PRO A 125 14.75 -9.39 -29.95
C PRO A 125 14.88 -9.08 -28.45
N LEU A 126 14.23 -8.00 -28.00
CA LEU A 126 14.03 -7.70 -26.57
C LEU A 126 13.21 -8.79 -25.87
N GLY A 127 12.32 -9.45 -26.63
CA GLY A 127 11.52 -10.57 -26.16
C GLY A 127 10.80 -11.27 -27.30
N THR A 128 10.53 -12.56 -27.13
CA THR A 128 9.82 -13.40 -28.09
C THR A 128 8.61 -14.02 -27.41
N ALA A 129 7.44 -13.80 -28.00
CA ALA A 129 6.16 -14.35 -27.58
C ALA A 129 5.68 -15.42 -28.58
N SER A 130 4.53 -16.05 -28.31
CA SER A 130 4.00 -17.11 -29.19
C SER A 130 3.56 -16.64 -30.58
N LEU A 131 3.15 -15.36 -30.71
CA LEU A 131 2.63 -14.79 -31.96
C LEU A 131 3.55 -13.72 -32.58
N ALA A 132 4.48 -13.15 -31.81
CA ALA A 132 5.35 -12.06 -32.25
C ALA A 132 6.66 -11.99 -31.47
N GLN A 133 7.58 -11.19 -31.98
CA GLN A 133 8.80 -10.78 -31.29
C GLN A 133 8.93 -9.26 -31.28
N VAL A 134 9.60 -8.72 -30.27
CA VAL A 134 9.77 -7.27 -30.07
C VAL A 134 11.24 -6.93 -30.27
N HIS A 135 11.52 -5.91 -31.07
CA HIS A 135 12.87 -5.40 -31.31
C HIS A 135 13.02 -3.96 -30.84
N LYS A 136 14.22 -3.60 -30.41
CA LYS A 136 14.59 -2.20 -30.19
C LYS A 136 14.99 -1.60 -31.53
N ALA A 137 14.50 -0.41 -31.83
CA ALA A 137 14.90 0.33 -33.02
C ALA A 137 15.01 1.83 -32.72
N THR A 138 15.78 2.54 -33.53
CA THR A 138 15.89 4.00 -33.48
C THR A 138 15.34 4.56 -34.79
N LEU A 139 14.41 5.51 -34.71
CA LEU A 139 13.84 6.15 -35.90
C LEU A 139 14.93 6.89 -36.70
N LYS A 140 14.70 7.12 -37.99
CA LYS A 140 15.67 7.76 -38.89
C LYS A 140 16.11 9.17 -38.44
N ASP A 141 15.30 9.84 -37.62
CA ASP A 141 15.66 11.13 -37.02
C ASP A 141 16.75 11.03 -35.93
N GLY A 142 17.12 9.81 -35.51
CA GLY A 142 18.19 9.52 -34.54
C GLY A 142 17.86 9.88 -33.10
N THR A 143 16.69 10.46 -32.82
CA THR A 143 16.32 10.98 -31.49
C THR A 143 15.32 10.11 -30.75
N VAL A 144 14.48 9.36 -31.49
CA VAL A 144 13.41 8.56 -30.89
C VAL A 144 13.76 7.08 -30.94
N VAL A 145 13.83 6.47 -29.75
CA VAL A 145 13.99 5.03 -29.58
C VAL A 145 12.61 4.40 -29.40
N VAL A 146 12.33 3.35 -30.17
CA VAL A 146 11.04 2.66 -30.20
C VAL A 146 11.20 1.16 -29.97
N ALA A 147 10.16 0.54 -29.44
CA ALA A 147 9.97 -0.90 -29.44
C ALA A 147 9.05 -1.27 -30.61
N VAL A 148 9.51 -2.17 -31.48
CA VAL A 148 8.79 -2.63 -32.68
C VAL A 148 8.38 -4.08 -32.49
N LYS A 149 7.11 -4.31 -32.21
CA LYS A 149 6.50 -5.65 -32.07
C LYS A 149 6.04 -6.12 -33.45
N VAL A 150 6.58 -7.24 -33.92
CA VAL A 150 6.32 -7.78 -35.26
C VAL A 150 5.80 -9.20 -35.17
N GLN A 151 4.66 -9.45 -35.82
CA GLN A 151 4.04 -10.77 -35.90
C GLN A 151 4.91 -11.75 -36.70
N HIS A 152 5.04 -12.98 -36.19
CA HIS A 152 5.76 -14.01 -36.93
C HIS A 152 5.06 -14.32 -38.29
N PRO A 153 5.81 -14.46 -39.40
CA PRO A 153 5.23 -14.64 -40.72
C PRO A 153 4.35 -15.89 -40.86
N TYR A 154 4.60 -16.94 -40.08
CA TYR A 154 3.88 -18.22 -40.17
C TYR A 154 2.50 -18.22 -39.50
N VAL A 155 2.14 -17.16 -38.77
CA VAL A 155 0.95 -17.19 -37.88
C VAL A 155 -0.35 -16.94 -38.66
N ARG A 156 -0.39 -16.00 -39.60
CA ARG A 156 -1.64 -15.56 -40.25
C ARG A 156 -2.15 -16.50 -41.34
N GLY A 157 -1.26 -17.22 -42.05
CA GLY A 157 -1.65 -18.08 -43.17
C GLY A 157 -2.46 -19.31 -42.79
N ASN A 158 -2.35 -19.79 -41.54
CA ASN A 158 -2.93 -21.06 -41.09
C ASN A 158 -3.88 -20.94 -39.89
N SER A 159 -3.92 -19.81 -39.18
CA SER A 159 -4.65 -19.69 -37.90
C SER A 159 -6.13 -20.05 -37.97
N LEU A 160 -6.85 -19.67 -39.02
CA LEU A 160 -8.28 -20.02 -39.18
C LEU A 160 -8.50 -21.53 -39.38
N VAL A 161 -7.65 -22.19 -40.16
CA VAL A 161 -7.72 -23.64 -40.42
C VAL A 161 -7.27 -24.43 -39.19
N ASP A 162 -6.23 -23.94 -38.51
CA ASP A 162 -5.70 -24.51 -37.27
C ASP A 162 -6.76 -24.43 -36.15
N MET A 163 -7.47 -23.31 -36.04
CA MET A 163 -8.59 -23.16 -35.10
C MET A 163 -9.74 -24.09 -35.41
N LYS A 164 -10.10 -24.26 -36.70
CA LYS A 164 -11.15 -25.23 -37.05
C LYS A 164 -10.72 -26.66 -36.76
N THR A 165 -9.45 -26.98 -37.00
CA THR A 165 -8.88 -28.30 -36.70
C THR A 165 -8.91 -28.58 -35.19
N MET A 166 -8.50 -27.62 -34.37
CA MET A 166 -8.56 -27.75 -32.91
C MET A 166 -10.00 -27.90 -32.40
N GLU A 167 -10.96 -27.16 -32.96
CA GLU A 167 -12.38 -27.29 -32.61
C GLU A 167 -12.90 -28.72 -32.88
N VAL A 168 -12.51 -29.32 -34.01
CA VAL A 168 -12.90 -30.70 -34.36
C VAL A 168 -12.24 -31.71 -33.42
N LEU A 169 -10.95 -31.56 -33.13
CA LEU A 169 -10.22 -32.45 -32.23
C LEU A 169 -10.80 -32.43 -30.81
N VAL A 170 -11.10 -31.24 -30.29
CA VAL A 170 -11.68 -31.10 -28.94
C VAL A 170 -13.08 -31.70 -28.87
N LYS A 171 -13.90 -31.55 -29.92
CA LYS A 171 -15.22 -32.21 -30.02
C LYS A 171 -15.12 -33.73 -30.09
N LEU A 172 -14.13 -34.28 -30.82
CA LEU A 172 -13.90 -35.72 -30.88
C LEU A 172 -13.43 -36.29 -29.55
N VAL A 173 -12.57 -35.56 -28.82
CA VAL A 173 -12.15 -35.94 -27.46
C VAL A 173 -13.34 -35.89 -26.49
N ALA A 174 -14.15 -34.83 -26.52
CA ALA A 174 -15.35 -34.73 -25.69
C ALA A 174 -16.38 -35.83 -26.01
N TRP A 175 -16.48 -36.26 -27.27
CA TRP A 175 -17.32 -37.40 -27.67
C TRP A 175 -16.77 -38.74 -27.16
N ALA A 176 -15.46 -38.95 -27.25
CA ALA A 176 -14.81 -40.18 -26.78
C ALA A 176 -14.71 -40.26 -25.26
N PHE A 177 -14.65 -39.12 -24.58
CA PHE A 177 -14.54 -38.97 -23.12
C PHE A 177 -15.50 -37.87 -22.64
N PRO A 178 -16.79 -38.19 -22.43
CA PRO A 178 -17.80 -37.22 -22.00
C PRO A 178 -17.48 -36.52 -20.68
N ASP A 179 -16.72 -37.20 -19.81
CA ASP A 179 -16.27 -36.69 -18.52
C ASP A 179 -15.12 -35.65 -18.64
N PHE A 180 -14.56 -35.46 -19.84
CA PHE A 180 -13.42 -34.58 -20.12
C PHE A 180 -13.88 -33.30 -20.83
N GLN A 181 -14.30 -32.29 -20.06
CA GLN A 181 -14.93 -31.06 -20.60
C GLN A 181 -13.93 -29.91 -20.83
N PHE A 182 -13.08 -30.00 -21.87
CA PHE A 182 -12.17 -28.90 -22.29
C PHE A 182 -12.70 -28.03 -23.44
N GLN A 183 -13.98 -28.18 -23.79
CA GLN A 183 -14.61 -27.44 -24.89
C GLN A 183 -14.46 -25.92 -24.73
N TRP A 184 -14.51 -25.43 -23.49
CA TRP A 184 -14.35 -24.02 -23.15
C TRP A 184 -12.97 -23.45 -23.53
N LEU A 185 -11.89 -24.22 -23.41
CA LEU A 185 -10.52 -23.75 -23.71
C LEU A 185 -10.35 -23.48 -25.22
N ALA A 186 -10.94 -24.34 -26.05
CA ALA A 186 -10.96 -24.17 -27.50
C ALA A 186 -11.79 -22.95 -27.91
N GLU A 187 -12.94 -22.76 -27.28
CA GLU A 187 -13.80 -21.59 -27.53
C GLU A 187 -13.15 -20.27 -27.12
N GLU A 188 -12.44 -20.27 -25.99
CA GLU A 188 -11.74 -19.10 -25.48
C GLU A 188 -10.55 -18.74 -26.38
N THR A 189 -9.74 -19.73 -26.77
CA THR A 189 -8.64 -19.54 -27.73
C THR A 189 -9.16 -19.00 -29.06
N LYS A 190 -10.31 -19.51 -29.54
CA LYS A 190 -10.94 -19.07 -30.80
C LYS A 190 -11.39 -17.61 -30.77
N ARG A 191 -11.75 -17.08 -29.60
CA ARG A 191 -12.15 -15.67 -29.43
C ARG A 191 -10.95 -14.75 -29.26
N ASN A 192 -9.94 -15.17 -28.48
CA ASN A 192 -8.82 -14.32 -28.11
C ASN A 192 -7.74 -14.25 -29.20
N VAL A 193 -7.48 -15.35 -29.92
CA VAL A 193 -6.45 -15.36 -30.97
C VAL A 193 -6.70 -14.30 -32.05
N PRO A 194 -7.90 -14.14 -32.63
CA PRO A 194 -8.14 -13.06 -33.60
C PRO A 194 -7.87 -11.66 -33.07
N ILE A 195 -8.12 -11.42 -31.77
CA ILE A 195 -7.86 -10.14 -31.11
C ILE A 195 -6.35 -9.93 -30.98
N GLU A 196 -5.61 -10.93 -30.49
CA GLU A 196 -4.16 -10.89 -30.37
C GLU A 196 -3.42 -10.82 -31.72
N LEU A 197 -4.06 -11.22 -32.82
CA LEU A 197 -3.48 -11.14 -34.17
C LEU A 197 -3.64 -9.77 -34.83
N ASP A 198 -4.43 -8.87 -34.26
CA ASP A 198 -4.64 -7.51 -34.75
C ASP A 198 -4.05 -6.50 -33.76
N PHE A 199 -2.77 -6.17 -33.92
CA PHE A 199 -2.08 -5.26 -33.00
C PHE A 199 -2.60 -3.82 -32.99
N SER A 200 -3.45 -3.45 -33.95
CA SER A 200 -4.17 -2.17 -33.88
C SER A 200 -5.08 -2.12 -32.64
N GLN A 201 -5.67 -3.25 -32.25
CA GLN A 201 -6.50 -3.32 -31.03
C GLN A 201 -5.65 -3.13 -29.77
N GLU A 202 -4.45 -3.73 -29.74
CA GLU A 202 -3.49 -3.54 -28.65
C GLU A 202 -3.10 -2.07 -28.50
N GLY A 203 -2.79 -1.38 -29.61
CA GLY A 203 -2.48 0.05 -29.60
C GLY A 203 -3.66 0.91 -29.09
N HIS A 204 -4.89 0.63 -29.51
CA HIS A 204 -6.07 1.35 -29.04
C HIS A 204 -6.36 1.10 -27.55
N ASN A 205 -6.11 -0.12 -27.06
CA ASN A 205 -6.22 -0.44 -25.65
C ASN A 205 -5.19 0.33 -24.82
N ALA A 206 -3.95 0.46 -25.31
CA ALA A 206 -2.90 1.26 -24.66
C ALA A 206 -3.31 2.74 -24.53
N GLU A 207 -3.76 3.37 -25.62
CA GLU A 207 -4.23 4.76 -25.57
C GLU A 207 -5.44 4.95 -24.64
N LYS A 208 -6.38 4.00 -24.67
CA LYS A 208 -7.55 4.02 -23.79
C LYS A 208 -7.12 3.98 -22.31
N VAL A 209 -6.23 3.08 -21.94
CA VAL A 209 -5.71 2.99 -20.55
C VAL A 209 -4.91 4.23 -20.18
N GLY A 210 -4.03 4.71 -21.07
CA GLY A 210 -3.28 5.95 -20.85
C GLY A 210 -4.19 7.17 -20.64
N SER A 211 -5.32 7.25 -21.34
CA SER A 211 -6.32 8.31 -21.15
C SER A 211 -7.13 8.16 -19.86
N MET A 212 -7.49 6.92 -19.53
CA MET A 212 -8.29 6.56 -18.35
C MET A 212 -7.57 6.88 -17.05
N PHE A 213 -6.25 6.70 -17.03
CA PHE A 213 -5.39 6.89 -15.86
C PHE A 213 -4.46 8.10 -16.00
N ARG A 214 -4.89 9.15 -16.71
CA ARG A 214 -4.07 10.36 -16.91
C ARG A 214 -3.62 11.02 -15.60
N ASP A 215 -4.45 10.93 -14.56
CA ASP A 215 -4.16 11.50 -13.24
C ASP A 215 -3.16 10.66 -12.43
N TYR A 216 -2.89 9.42 -12.86
CA TYR A 216 -1.95 8.53 -12.21
C TYR A 216 -0.53 8.87 -12.69
N THR A 217 0.05 9.90 -12.09
CA THR A 217 1.40 10.41 -12.46
C THR A 217 2.53 9.39 -12.30
N TRP A 218 2.28 8.28 -11.62
CA TRP A 218 3.20 7.15 -11.42
C TRP A 218 2.96 5.98 -12.38
N LEU A 219 1.94 6.04 -13.24
CA LEU A 219 1.68 5.03 -14.26
C LEU A 219 2.13 5.54 -15.63
N LYS A 220 2.93 4.74 -16.32
CA LYS A 220 3.37 5.00 -17.68
C LYS A 220 2.87 3.91 -18.61
N VAL A 221 2.18 4.33 -19.66
CA VAL A 221 1.79 3.49 -20.81
C VAL A 221 2.58 3.98 -22.03
N PRO A 222 3.20 3.09 -22.84
CA PRO A 222 3.91 3.47 -24.05
C PRO A 222 3.03 4.28 -25.00
N ARG A 223 3.57 5.37 -25.55
CA ARG A 223 2.93 6.05 -26.67
C ARG A 223 3.00 5.18 -27.93
N ILE A 224 1.91 5.13 -28.69
CA ILE A 224 1.85 4.40 -29.97
C ILE A 224 2.22 5.34 -31.13
N TYR A 225 3.03 4.84 -32.06
CA TYR A 225 3.39 5.50 -33.33
C TYR A 225 2.54 4.89 -34.44
N TRP A 226 1.35 5.44 -34.66
CA TRP A 226 0.34 4.89 -35.56
C TRP A 226 0.77 4.87 -37.02
N GLU A 227 1.58 5.85 -37.43
CA GLU A 227 2.17 5.94 -38.76
C GLU A 227 3.15 4.79 -39.07
N LEU A 228 3.68 4.13 -38.03
CA LEU A 228 4.55 2.96 -38.12
C LEU A 228 3.87 1.71 -37.53
N SER A 229 2.55 1.67 -37.49
CA SER A 229 1.79 0.56 -36.92
C SER A 229 0.71 0.06 -37.90
N THR A 230 0.50 -1.25 -37.91
CA THR A 230 -0.49 -1.97 -38.70
C THR A 230 -1.09 -3.11 -37.87
N LYS A 231 -1.92 -3.95 -38.49
CA LYS A 231 -2.43 -5.16 -37.83
C LYS A 231 -1.34 -6.15 -37.42
N ARG A 232 -0.17 -6.14 -38.07
CA ARG A 232 0.93 -7.11 -37.85
C ARG A 232 2.19 -6.48 -37.24
N VAL A 233 2.24 -5.16 -37.15
CA VAL A 233 3.39 -4.39 -36.67
C VAL A 233 2.87 -3.36 -35.67
N LEU A 234 3.41 -3.31 -34.47
CA LEU A 234 3.08 -2.26 -33.49
C LEU A 234 4.37 -1.57 -33.07
N THR A 235 4.45 -0.28 -33.35
CA THR A 235 5.58 0.57 -32.97
C THR A 235 5.16 1.44 -31.80
N MET A 236 5.90 1.34 -30.70
CA MET A 236 5.60 2.05 -29.46
C MET A 236 6.85 2.66 -28.83
N GLU A 237 6.66 3.62 -27.93
CA GLU A 237 7.73 4.25 -27.15
C GLU A 237 8.54 3.17 -26.41
N TYR A 238 9.86 3.20 -26.57
CA TYR A 238 10.72 2.32 -25.80
C TYR A 238 10.84 2.84 -24.36
N LEU A 239 10.53 1.99 -23.39
CA LEU A 239 10.60 2.32 -21.97
C LEU A 239 11.56 1.38 -21.25
N GLU A 240 12.48 1.98 -20.50
CA GLU A 240 13.44 1.26 -19.66
C GLU A 240 12.89 1.01 -18.26
N GLY A 241 13.33 -0.07 -17.62
CA GLY A 241 12.96 -0.46 -16.26
C GLY A 241 13.33 -1.91 -15.97
N GLY A 242 13.27 -2.32 -14.71
CA GLY A 242 13.40 -3.72 -14.32
C GLY A 242 12.04 -4.40 -14.29
N GLN A 243 11.98 -5.70 -14.52
CA GLN A 243 10.72 -6.44 -14.37
C GLN A 243 10.23 -6.37 -12.91
N VAL A 244 8.92 -6.34 -12.71
CA VAL A 244 8.30 -6.21 -11.37
C VAL A 244 8.73 -7.31 -10.38
N ASN A 245 9.16 -8.47 -10.88
CA ASN A 245 9.65 -9.60 -10.09
C ASN A 245 11.19 -9.64 -9.96
N ASP A 246 11.93 -8.69 -10.53
CA ASP A 246 13.39 -8.62 -10.41
C ASP A 246 13.81 -7.94 -9.10
N LEU A 247 13.97 -8.77 -8.07
CA LEU A 247 14.39 -8.32 -6.73
C LEU A 247 15.78 -7.70 -6.70
N ASN A 248 16.68 -8.11 -7.61
CA ASN A 248 18.02 -7.52 -7.66
C ASN A 248 17.91 -6.09 -8.20
N TYR A 249 17.20 -5.89 -9.31
CA TYR A 249 16.97 -4.56 -9.86
C TYR A 249 16.30 -3.62 -8.85
N ILE A 250 15.26 -4.09 -8.15
CA ILE A 250 14.54 -3.30 -7.14
C ILE A 250 15.47 -2.87 -6.00
N ARG A 251 16.28 -3.80 -5.47
CA ARG A 251 17.24 -3.51 -4.41
C ARG A 251 18.33 -2.55 -4.88
N ASP A 252 18.92 -2.81 -6.03
CA ASP A 252 20.06 -2.06 -6.55
C ASP A 252 19.65 -0.63 -6.93
N ASN A 253 18.41 -0.43 -7.38
CA ASN A 253 17.83 0.88 -7.65
C ASN A 253 17.16 1.53 -6.41
N LYS A 254 17.16 0.88 -5.24
CA LYS A 254 16.50 1.34 -4.00
C LYS A 254 15.02 1.74 -4.24
N ILE A 255 14.29 0.89 -4.94
CA ILE A 255 12.84 0.99 -5.16
C ILE A 255 12.14 0.35 -3.96
N ASP A 256 11.11 1.00 -3.41
CA ASP A 256 10.33 0.41 -2.33
C ASP A 256 9.36 -0.66 -2.89
N PRO A 257 9.54 -1.95 -2.53
CA PRO A 257 8.64 -3.02 -2.99
C PRO A 257 7.19 -2.81 -2.52
N TYR A 258 6.97 -2.13 -1.40
CA TYR A 258 5.62 -1.83 -0.92
C TYR A 258 4.93 -0.79 -1.79
N GLU A 259 5.65 0.25 -2.20
CA GLU A 259 5.10 1.27 -3.08
C GLU A 259 4.71 0.69 -4.45
N VAL A 260 5.52 -0.24 -4.99
CA VAL A 260 5.18 -1.00 -6.20
C VAL A 260 3.87 -1.77 -6.02
N SER A 261 3.78 -2.53 -4.93
CA SER A 261 2.62 -3.37 -4.63
C SER A 261 1.35 -2.55 -4.43
N ASP A 262 1.42 -1.48 -3.65
CA ASP A 262 0.29 -0.60 -3.36
C ASP A 262 -0.24 0.06 -4.63
N LYS A 263 0.65 0.57 -5.48
CA LYS A 263 0.26 1.17 -6.76
C LYS A 263 -0.35 0.17 -7.73
N LEU A 264 0.18 -1.06 -7.82
CA LEU A 264 -0.45 -2.12 -8.61
C LEU A 264 -1.84 -2.49 -8.06
N SER A 265 -1.99 -2.59 -6.75
CA SER A 265 -3.27 -2.87 -6.09
C SER A 265 -4.28 -1.77 -6.40
N GLN A 266 -3.88 -0.50 -6.31
CA GLN A 266 -4.72 0.64 -6.69
C GLN A 266 -5.12 0.59 -8.16
N LEU A 267 -4.19 0.27 -9.07
CA LEU A 267 -4.45 0.21 -10.51
C LEU A 267 -5.51 -0.84 -10.85
N TYR A 268 -5.31 -2.09 -10.40
CA TYR A 268 -6.26 -3.16 -10.66
C TYR A 268 -7.60 -2.96 -9.94
N SER A 269 -7.60 -2.41 -8.72
CA SER A 269 -8.85 -2.06 -8.03
C SER A 269 -9.68 -1.06 -8.84
N GLN A 270 -9.05 -0.02 -9.40
CA GLN A 270 -9.75 0.94 -10.26
C GLN A 270 -10.27 0.30 -11.54
N MET A 271 -9.45 -0.52 -12.21
CA MET A 271 -9.86 -1.24 -13.42
C MET A 271 -11.07 -2.13 -13.16
N ILE A 272 -11.10 -2.83 -12.02
CA ILE A 272 -12.16 -3.79 -11.65
C ILE A 272 -13.41 -3.07 -11.14
N PHE A 273 -13.30 -2.25 -10.10
CA PHE A 273 -14.48 -1.74 -9.38
C PHE A 273 -15.06 -0.48 -10.02
N ILE A 274 -14.20 0.41 -10.56
CA ILE A 274 -14.61 1.72 -11.04
C ILE A 274 -14.87 1.70 -12.54
N HIS A 275 -13.87 1.34 -13.34
CA HIS A 275 -13.95 1.44 -14.80
C HIS A 275 -14.58 0.23 -15.48
N GLY A 276 -14.43 -0.97 -14.92
CA GLY A 276 -14.84 -2.21 -15.56
C GLY A 276 -14.10 -2.51 -16.86
N PHE A 277 -12.87 -2.03 -17.02
CA PHE A 277 -12.00 -2.32 -18.16
C PHE A 277 -10.69 -2.87 -17.61
N VAL A 278 -10.58 -4.20 -17.58
CA VAL A 278 -9.56 -4.91 -16.83
C VAL A 278 -8.55 -5.56 -17.77
N HIS A 279 -7.27 -5.39 -17.46
CA HIS A 279 -6.19 -6.07 -18.16
C HIS A 279 -6.28 -7.59 -17.91
N SER A 280 -6.51 -8.38 -18.96
CA SER A 280 -6.82 -9.82 -18.87
C SER A 280 -5.60 -10.75 -18.94
N ASP A 281 -4.44 -10.23 -19.36
CA ASP A 281 -3.19 -11.00 -19.36
C ASP A 281 -2.05 -10.35 -18.57
N PRO A 282 -2.21 -10.15 -17.26
CA PRO A 282 -1.27 -9.34 -16.52
C PRO A 282 -0.07 -10.22 -16.11
N HIS A 283 0.90 -10.34 -17.01
CA HIS A 283 2.12 -11.14 -16.79
C HIS A 283 3.23 -10.26 -16.21
N PRO A 284 4.08 -10.72 -15.26
CA PRO A 284 5.09 -9.87 -14.61
C PRO A 284 6.14 -9.36 -15.60
N GLY A 285 6.40 -10.14 -16.66
CA GLY A 285 7.27 -9.73 -17.77
C GLY A 285 6.75 -8.54 -18.57
N ASN A 286 5.46 -8.21 -18.48
CA ASN A 286 4.83 -7.08 -19.15
C ASN A 286 4.71 -5.84 -18.24
N ILE A 287 5.25 -5.92 -17.02
CA ILE A 287 5.22 -4.85 -16.02
C ILE A 287 6.66 -4.50 -15.66
N LEU A 288 7.08 -3.28 -15.99
CA LEU A 288 8.37 -2.75 -15.53
C LEU A 288 8.18 -1.80 -14.37
N VAL A 289 9.20 -1.71 -13.54
CA VAL A 289 9.31 -0.76 -12.44
C VAL A 289 10.60 0.03 -12.59
N ARG A 290 10.53 1.34 -12.32
CA ARG A 290 11.70 2.22 -12.25
C ARG A 290 11.48 3.34 -11.25
N LYS A 291 12.55 4.08 -10.94
CA LYS A 291 12.42 5.32 -10.19
C LYS A 291 11.87 6.43 -11.07
N SER A 292 10.87 7.13 -10.56
CA SER A 292 10.31 8.31 -11.21
C SER A 292 11.34 9.46 -11.21
N PRO A 293 11.48 10.21 -12.31
CA PRO A 293 12.28 11.43 -12.35
C PRO A 293 11.80 12.53 -11.41
N LYS A 294 10.53 12.49 -11.00
CA LYS A 294 9.86 13.51 -10.19
C LYS A 294 9.70 13.15 -8.71
N GLU A 295 10.22 11.98 -8.28
CA GLU A 295 10.09 11.33 -6.95
C GLU A 295 9.13 10.12 -6.95
N GLY A 296 9.48 9.08 -6.17
CA GLY A 296 8.72 7.82 -6.04
C GLY A 296 9.02 6.75 -7.10
N VAL A 297 8.15 5.74 -7.16
CA VAL A 297 8.20 4.63 -8.12
C VAL A 297 7.27 4.87 -9.31
N GLU A 298 7.74 4.59 -10.52
CA GLU A 298 6.92 4.56 -11.73
C GLU A 298 6.69 3.11 -12.18
N ILE A 299 5.44 2.77 -12.49
CA ILE A 299 5.03 1.47 -13.05
C ILE A 299 4.81 1.66 -14.55
N VAL A 300 5.40 0.78 -15.35
CA VAL A 300 5.22 0.74 -16.79
C VAL A 300 4.42 -0.50 -17.17
N LEU A 301 3.27 -0.31 -17.81
CA LEU A 301 2.50 -1.40 -18.42
C LEU A 301 2.84 -1.48 -19.92
N LEU A 302 3.39 -2.60 -20.37
CA LEU A 302 3.88 -2.77 -21.74
C LEU A 302 2.86 -3.42 -22.69
N ASP A 303 2.20 -4.48 -22.23
CA ASP A 303 1.29 -5.28 -23.07
C ASP A 303 -0.14 -4.80 -22.89
N HIS A 304 -0.85 -4.61 -24.00
CA HIS A 304 -2.25 -4.21 -23.98
C HIS A 304 -3.14 -5.09 -24.87
N GLY A 305 -2.67 -6.30 -25.20
CA GLY A 305 -3.31 -7.18 -26.19
C GLY A 305 -4.67 -7.71 -25.77
N LEU A 306 -4.90 -7.94 -24.47
CA LEU A 306 -6.15 -8.52 -23.97
C LEU A 306 -6.72 -7.72 -22.80
N TYR A 307 -7.92 -7.18 -23.01
CA TYR A 307 -8.74 -6.54 -22.00
C TYR A 307 -10.13 -7.17 -21.96
N ALA A 308 -10.72 -7.22 -20.77
CA ALA A 308 -12.10 -7.56 -20.59
C ALA A 308 -12.91 -6.37 -20.11
N VAL A 309 -14.15 -6.31 -20.61
CA VAL A 309 -15.14 -5.33 -20.18
C VAL A 309 -16.06 -6.02 -19.18
N LEU A 310 -16.04 -5.56 -17.93
CA LEU A 310 -16.92 -6.03 -16.89
C LEU A 310 -18.25 -5.29 -16.94
N THR A 311 -19.36 -6.01 -16.87
CA THR A 311 -20.68 -5.38 -16.78
C THR A 311 -20.86 -4.68 -15.44
N ASN A 312 -21.65 -3.60 -15.42
CA ASN A 312 -22.00 -2.90 -14.17
C ASN A 312 -22.65 -3.86 -13.17
N GLU A 313 -23.52 -4.75 -13.66
CA GLU A 313 -24.16 -5.78 -12.83
C GLU A 313 -23.13 -6.70 -12.17
N PHE A 314 -22.19 -7.25 -12.95
CA PHE A 314 -21.14 -8.11 -12.41
C PHE A 314 -20.30 -7.36 -11.37
N ARG A 315 -19.90 -6.12 -11.65
CA ARG A 315 -19.12 -5.29 -10.72
C ARG A 315 -19.87 -5.00 -9.42
N TYR A 316 -21.17 -4.75 -9.50
CA TYR A 316 -22.02 -4.54 -8.32
C TYR A 316 -22.10 -5.80 -7.47
N GLN A 317 -22.38 -6.97 -8.08
CA GLN A 317 -22.44 -8.25 -7.37
C GLN A 317 -21.08 -8.62 -6.76
N TYR A 318 -19.99 -8.39 -7.49
CA TYR A 318 -18.63 -8.66 -7.01
C TYR A 318 -18.24 -7.72 -5.85
N SER A 319 -18.63 -6.45 -5.91
CA SER A 319 -18.44 -5.49 -4.80
C SER A 319 -19.22 -5.92 -3.56
N ASN A 320 -20.48 -6.33 -3.73
CA ASN A 320 -21.30 -6.83 -2.64
C ASN A 320 -20.72 -8.10 -2.03
N LEU A 321 -20.19 -9.02 -2.84
CA LEU A 321 -19.48 -10.19 -2.35
C LEU A 321 -18.31 -9.81 -1.44
N TRP A 322 -17.46 -8.87 -1.86
CA TRP A 322 -16.35 -8.37 -1.03
C TRP A 322 -16.84 -7.71 0.26
N LEU A 323 -17.88 -6.88 0.21
CA LEU A 323 -18.47 -6.29 1.41
C LEU A 323 -19.03 -7.35 2.36
N SER A 324 -19.67 -8.40 1.83
CA SER A 324 -20.15 -9.54 2.63
C SER A 324 -18.99 -10.28 3.30
N ILE A 325 -17.90 -10.52 2.56
CA ILE A 325 -16.69 -11.15 3.09
C ILE A 325 -16.08 -10.32 4.22
N LEU A 326 -15.93 -9.00 4.03
CA LEU A 326 -15.35 -8.09 5.03
C LEU A 326 -16.21 -7.98 6.29
N ASN A 327 -17.55 -8.03 6.14
CA ASN A 327 -18.49 -8.00 7.26
C ASN A 327 -18.73 -9.37 7.90
N SER A 328 -18.11 -10.44 7.39
CA SER A 328 -18.36 -11.83 7.80
C SER A 328 -19.85 -12.23 7.73
N ASP A 329 -20.60 -11.66 6.78
CA ASP A 329 -22.04 -11.94 6.58
C ASP A 329 -22.24 -13.14 5.65
N LYS A 330 -22.49 -14.31 6.26
CA LYS A 330 -22.64 -15.59 5.56
C LYS A 330 -23.84 -15.63 4.61
N GLU A 331 -24.98 -15.07 5.01
CA GLU A 331 -26.19 -15.11 4.18
C GLU A 331 -26.03 -14.20 2.96
N ALA A 332 -25.41 -13.03 3.15
CA ALA A 332 -25.08 -12.14 2.04
C ALA A 332 -24.00 -12.75 1.12
N MET A 333 -22.98 -13.44 1.67
CA MET A 333 -21.99 -14.16 0.85
C MET A 333 -22.66 -15.21 -0.04
N LYS A 334 -23.55 -16.03 0.52
CA LYS A 334 -24.29 -17.06 -0.25
C LYS A 334 -25.10 -16.42 -1.37
N LYS A 335 -25.93 -15.42 -1.05
CA LYS A 335 -26.76 -14.72 -2.02
C LYS A 335 -25.94 -14.11 -3.17
N ASN A 336 -24.83 -13.44 -2.85
CA ASN A 336 -24.00 -12.80 -3.87
C ASN A 336 -23.23 -13.83 -4.72
N CYS A 337 -22.84 -14.97 -4.14
CA CYS A 337 -22.25 -16.08 -4.91
C CYS A 337 -23.26 -16.77 -5.83
N ASP A 338 -24.52 -16.91 -5.39
CA ASP A 338 -25.61 -17.41 -6.23
C ASP A 338 -25.84 -16.49 -7.44
N ASN A 339 -25.85 -15.17 -7.22
CA ASN A 339 -25.94 -14.18 -8.30
C ASN A 339 -24.75 -14.23 -9.28
N LEU A 340 -23.59 -14.72 -8.83
CA LEU A 340 -22.39 -14.93 -9.65
C LEU A 340 -22.34 -16.31 -10.33
N GLY A 341 -23.36 -17.15 -10.09
CA GLY A 341 -23.54 -18.46 -10.73
C GLY A 341 -22.93 -19.65 -9.99
N VAL A 342 -22.42 -19.46 -8.76
CA VAL A 342 -21.68 -20.50 -8.03
C VAL A 342 -22.60 -21.53 -7.35
N GLY A 343 -23.73 -21.08 -6.80
CA GLY A 343 -24.68 -21.93 -6.07
C GLY A 343 -24.15 -22.40 -4.71
N ASP A 344 -24.44 -23.65 -4.38
CA ASP A 344 -24.13 -24.28 -3.09
C ASP A 344 -22.63 -24.36 -2.74
N LEU A 345 -21.74 -24.17 -3.72
CA LEU A 345 -20.29 -24.17 -3.53
C LEU A 345 -19.73 -22.79 -3.13
N TYR A 346 -20.58 -21.85 -2.69
CA TYR A 346 -20.19 -20.49 -2.31
C TYR A 346 -19.05 -20.44 -1.28
N GLY A 347 -19.00 -21.39 -0.33
CA GLY A 347 -17.95 -21.42 0.69
C GLY A 347 -16.55 -21.63 0.11
N LEU A 348 -16.42 -22.58 -0.81
CA LEU A 348 -15.17 -22.83 -1.53
C LEU A 348 -14.77 -21.63 -2.38
N PHE A 349 -15.74 -21.06 -3.10
CA PHE A 349 -15.52 -19.90 -3.95
C PHE A 349 -15.08 -18.65 -3.17
N VAL A 350 -15.70 -18.38 -2.01
CA VAL A 350 -15.30 -17.28 -1.12
C VAL A 350 -13.86 -17.44 -0.65
N CYS A 351 -13.43 -18.66 -0.29
CA CYS A 351 -12.05 -18.94 0.08
C CYS A 351 -11.08 -18.67 -1.08
N MET A 352 -11.43 -19.04 -2.31
CA MET A 352 -10.62 -18.75 -3.51
C MET A 352 -10.47 -17.24 -3.74
N VAL A 353 -11.57 -16.49 -3.62
CA VAL A 353 -11.61 -15.03 -3.79
C VAL A 353 -10.83 -14.31 -2.70
N ALA A 354 -11.03 -14.69 -1.44
CA ALA A 354 -10.34 -14.08 -0.31
C ALA A 354 -8.86 -14.50 -0.24
N GLY A 355 -8.53 -15.71 -0.70
CA GLY A 355 -7.21 -16.32 -0.50
C GLY A 355 -6.97 -16.64 0.98
N ARG A 356 -8.04 -16.96 1.71
CA ARG A 356 -8.11 -17.15 3.16
C ARG A 356 -8.99 -18.34 3.49
N THR A 357 -8.76 -18.95 4.65
CA THR A 357 -9.60 -20.07 5.10
C THR A 357 -11.02 -19.64 5.43
N TRP A 358 -11.93 -20.62 5.42
CA TRP A 358 -13.32 -20.37 5.78
C TRP A 358 -13.46 -19.84 7.22
N ASP A 359 -12.69 -20.44 8.15
CA ASP A 359 -12.64 -20.00 9.54
C ASP A 359 -12.11 -18.56 9.66
N ALA A 360 -11.11 -18.18 8.86
CA ALA A 360 -10.59 -16.83 8.83
C ALA A 360 -11.61 -15.81 8.29
N VAL A 361 -12.35 -16.18 7.24
CA VAL A 361 -13.42 -15.35 6.66
C VAL A 361 -14.55 -15.12 7.67
N LEU A 362 -15.00 -16.18 8.35
CA LEU A 362 -16.09 -16.09 9.33
C LEU A 362 -15.68 -15.37 10.63
N SER A 363 -14.42 -15.53 11.05
CA SER A 363 -13.88 -14.85 12.23
C SER A 363 -13.58 -13.36 11.97
N GLY A 364 -13.63 -12.94 10.71
CA GLY A 364 -13.28 -11.60 10.24
C GLY A 364 -11.83 -11.53 9.75
N LEU A 365 -11.65 -11.12 8.49
CA LEU A 365 -10.33 -11.04 7.86
C LEU A 365 -9.38 -10.04 8.55
N GLU A 366 -9.94 -9.01 9.20
CA GLU A 366 -9.16 -8.04 9.98
C GLU A 366 -8.68 -8.60 11.33
N LYS A 367 -9.30 -9.68 11.81
CA LYS A 367 -9.04 -10.25 13.15
C LYS A 367 -8.17 -11.50 13.09
N THR A 368 -7.98 -12.09 11.90
CA THR A 368 -7.27 -13.36 11.73
C THR A 368 -5.96 -13.15 10.98
N LYS A 369 -4.85 -13.63 11.56
CA LYS A 369 -3.54 -13.69 10.88
C LYS A 369 -3.61 -14.68 9.72
N PHE A 370 -2.80 -14.43 8.69
CA PHE A 370 -2.42 -15.51 7.77
C PHE A 370 -1.65 -16.56 8.57
N THR A 371 -1.96 -17.80 8.30
CA THR A 371 -1.26 -18.96 8.83
C THR A 371 -0.05 -19.24 7.95
N THR A 372 1.03 -19.81 8.51
CA THR A 372 2.27 -20.18 7.79
C THR A 372 2.00 -20.93 6.50
N ASN A 373 0.91 -21.64 6.55
CA ASN A 373 0.37 -22.54 5.59
C ASN A 373 -0.46 -21.80 4.48
N GLU A 374 -1.31 -20.81 4.82
CA GLU A 374 -1.95 -19.92 3.83
C GLU A 374 -0.88 -19.08 3.09
N GLU A 375 0.16 -18.66 3.81
CA GLU A 375 1.31 -17.94 3.26
C GLU A 375 2.09 -18.80 2.25
N VAL A 376 2.27 -20.07 2.58
CA VAL A 376 2.92 -21.10 1.79
C VAL A 376 2.16 -21.28 0.47
N ALA A 377 0.84 -21.52 0.47
CA ALA A 377 0.08 -21.63 -0.79
C ALA A 377 -0.01 -20.36 -1.61
N SER A 378 -0.09 -19.19 -0.98
CA SER A 378 0.01 -17.92 -1.69
C SER A 378 1.34 -17.82 -2.48
N ARG A 379 2.44 -18.38 -1.94
CA ARG A 379 3.75 -18.42 -2.61
C ARG A 379 3.82 -19.46 -3.73
N VAL A 380 3.22 -20.64 -3.60
CA VAL A 380 3.36 -21.71 -4.62
C VAL A 380 2.34 -21.62 -5.74
N SER A 381 1.12 -21.13 -5.49
CA SER A 381 0.20 -20.75 -6.56
C SER A 381 0.86 -19.77 -7.55
N HIS A 382 1.69 -18.87 -7.03
CA HIS A 382 2.49 -17.93 -7.82
C HIS A 382 3.64 -18.57 -8.62
N TYR A 383 4.42 -19.50 -8.02
CA TYR A 383 5.56 -20.15 -8.70
C TYR A 383 5.15 -21.05 -9.88
N LEU A 384 3.92 -21.57 -9.87
CA LEU A 384 3.43 -22.49 -10.89
C LEU A 384 2.87 -21.77 -12.14
N LEU A 385 2.41 -20.53 -12.00
CA LEU A 385 1.71 -19.79 -13.06
C LEU A 385 2.54 -18.71 -13.79
N MET A 386 3.70 -18.29 -13.28
CA MET A 386 4.37 -17.06 -13.76
C MET A 386 5.73 -17.19 -14.48
N SER A 387 6.51 -18.29 -14.35
CA SER A 387 7.59 -18.69 -15.31
C SER A 387 8.55 -19.77 -14.76
N PRO A 388 9.17 -20.60 -15.62
CA PRO A 388 9.58 -21.98 -15.33
C PRO A 388 11.04 -22.23 -14.93
N ASN A 389 11.88 -21.21 -14.72
CA ASN A 389 13.32 -21.40 -14.57
C ASN A 389 13.88 -20.67 -13.36
N ARG A 390 14.13 -21.43 -12.28
CA ARG A 390 15.34 -21.41 -11.43
C ARG A 390 15.03 -22.02 -10.06
N MET A 391 15.15 -23.35 -9.97
CA MET A 391 15.61 -24.03 -8.75
C MET A 391 16.07 -25.44 -9.14
N LYS A 392 17.40 -25.65 -9.15
CA LYS A 392 17.98 -26.97 -8.89
C LYS A 392 18.48 -26.92 -7.45
N PRO A 393 18.18 -27.94 -6.63
CA PRO A 393 19.29 -28.72 -6.12
C PRO A 393 19.07 -30.24 -6.18
N SER A 394 20.21 -30.88 -6.31
CA SER A 394 20.51 -32.30 -6.24
C SER A 394 20.29 -32.89 -4.85
N SER A 395 19.26 -33.70 -4.71
CA SER A 395 19.17 -34.89 -3.83
C SER A 395 17.69 -35.28 -3.81
N GLY A 396 17.40 -36.56 -4.05
CA GLY A 396 16.06 -37.06 -4.33
C GLY A 396 15.01 -36.66 -3.31
N ASP A 397 13.93 -36.04 -3.79
CA ASP A 397 12.53 -36.37 -3.47
C ASP A 397 11.61 -35.50 -4.33
N TRP A 398 11.18 -36.04 -5.47
CA TRP A 398 10.35 -35.33 -6.48
C TRP A 398 8.89 -35.81 -6.52
N ALA A 399 8.38 -36.29 -5.38
CA ALA A 399 6.94 -36.57 -5.19
C ALA A 399 6.18 -35.42 -4.50
N VAL A 400 6.88 -34.40 -3.97
CA VAL A 400 6.31 -33.40 -3.03
C VAL A 400 5.76 -32.13 -3.70
N THR A 401 5.91 -31.94 -5.02
CA THR A 401 5.70 -30.60 -5.62
C THR A 401 4.29 -30.36 -6.20
N ILE A 402 3.38 -31.33 -6.10
CA ILE A 402 1.93 -31.16 -6.31
C ILE A 402 1.13 -31.31 -5.02
N ASP A 403 1.71 -31.94 -3.98
CA ASP A 403 1.14 -31.97 -2.63
C ASP A 403 0.92 -30.56 -2.06
N PHE A 404 1.54 -29.54 -2.65
CA PHE A 404 1.49 -28.14 -2.22
C PHE A 404 0.33 -27.32 -2.81
N VAL A 405 -0.20 -27.68 -3.99
CA VAL A 405 -1.46 -27.08 -4.52
C VAL A 405 -2.63 -27.35 -3.55
N GLN A 406 -2.44 -28.37 -2.70
CA GLN A 406 -3.44 -29.06 -1.93
C GLN A 406 -3.20 -29.04 -0.43
N GLU A 407 -1.96 -28.88 0.06
CA GLU A 407 -1.72 -28.70 1.48
C GLU A 407 -2.58 -27.54 1.96
N ALA A 408 -2.72 -26.46 1.18
CA ALA A 408 -3.40 -25.25 1.64
C ALA A 408 -4.87 -25.01 1.32
N VAL A 409 -5.62 -26.09 1.17
CA VAL A 409 -6.90 -26.14 1.89
C VAL A 409 -6.70 -25.95 3.41
N ILE A 410 -5.43 -26.07 3.90
CA ILE A 410 -4.86 -25.52 5.13
C ILE A 410 -5.91 -24.76 5.89
N ILE A 411 -6.26 -25.34 7.02
CA ILE A 411 -6.93 -24.59 8.08
C ILE A 411 -8.39 -24.21 7.71
N SER A 412 -9.02 -24.88 6.73
CA SER A 412 -10.47 -25.17 6.83
C SER A 412 -10.75 -26.44 7.67
N LEU A 413 -9.70 -27.12 8.14
CA LEU A 413 -9.79 -28.34 8.98
C LEU A 413 -9.06 -28.23 10.32
N SER A 414 -8.48 -27.08 10.68
CA SER A 414 -7.68 -26.97 11.92
C SER A 414 -8.51 -26.68 13.18
N SER A 415 -9.78 -27.06 13.17
CA SER A 415 -10.59 -27.29 14.38
C SER A 415 -10.58 -28.78 14.76
N GLY A 416 -9.42 -29.30 15.15
CA GLY A 416 -9.28 -30.27 16.25
C GLY A 416 -9.73 -31.74 16.12
N ARG A 417 -10.43 -32.22 15.08
CA ARG A 417 -10.80 -33.64 14.96
C ARG A 417 -10.80 -34.10 13.50
N ASN A 418 -10.19 -35.27 13.22
CA ASN A 418 -10.26 -36.06 11.97
C ASN A 418 -9.12 -35.90 10.95
N ARG A 419 -7.92 -36.36 11.30
CA ARG A 419 -6.83 -36.63 10.35
C ARG A 419 -7.08 -37.88 9.48
N GLU A 420 -7.83 -38.88 9.98
CA GLU A 420 -8.16 -40.14 9.27
C GLU A 420 -9.29 -39.99 8.22
N MET A 421 -10.15 -38.99 8.35
CA MET A 421 -11.21 -38.71 7.37
C MET A 421 -10.67 -38.01 6.12
N PHE A 422 -9.54 -37.30 6.26
CA PHE A 422 -8.91 -36.48 5.21
C PHE A 422 -8.24 -37.31 4.11
N GLU A 423 -7.61 -38.45 4.46
CA GLU A 423 -7.06 -39.40 3.47
C GLU A 423 -8.15 -40.02 2.57
N LYS A 424 -9.43 -39.93 2.97
CA LYS A 424 -10.58 -40.42 2.18
C LYS A 424 -11.20 -39.38 1.24
N GLU A 425 -11.05 -38.07 1.47
CA GLU A 425 -11.82 -37.03 0.74
C GLU A 425 -11.05 -36.27 -0.36
N ILE A 426 -9.73 -36.41 -0.44
CA ILE A 426 -8.87 -35.81 -1.49
C ILE A 426 -9.39 -36.05 -2.93
N PRO A 427 -9.86 -37.26 -3.30
CA PRO A 427 -10.42 -37.52 -4.63
C PRO A 427 -11.70 -36.71 -4.96
N ASN A 428 -12.41 -36.18 -3.94
CA ASN A 428 -13.69 -35.48 -4.10
C ASN A 428 -13.56 -33.96 -4.26
N LEU A 429 -12.39 -33.36 -3.96
CA LEU A 429 -12.21 -31.90 -3.93
C LEU A 429 -11.88 -31.29 -5.30
N LEU A 430 -11.03 -31.96 -6.09
CA LEU A 430 -10.69 -31.53 -7.45
C LEU A 430 -11.92 -31.44 -8.39
N PRO A 431 -12.85 -32.42 -8.36
CA PRO A 431 -14.13 -32.29 -9.07
C PRO A 431 -14.94 -31.07 -8.63
N GLN A 432 -14.98 -30.75 -7.33
CA GLN A 432 -15.72 -29.59 -6.82
C GLN A 432 -15.10 -28.25 -7.24
N ILE A 433 -13.77 -28.13 -7.26
CA ILE A 433 -13.08 -26.94 -7.78
C ILE A 433 -13.36 -26.79 -9.28
N SER A 434 -13.29 -27.89 -10.03
CA SER A 434 -13.65 -27.92 -11.45
C SER A 434 -15.09 -27.50 -11.67
N ASP A 435 -16.03 -27.96 -10.83
CA ASP A 435 -17.44 -27.58 -10.88
C ASP A 435 -17.66 -26.11 -10.56
N VAL A 436 -16.96 -25.52 -9.58
CA VAL A 436 -16.98 -24.07 -9.31
C VAL A 436 -16.49 -23.31 -10.54
N LEU A 437 -15.32 -23.68 -11.08
CA LEU A 437 -14.73 -23.00 -12.24
C LEU A 437 -15.57 -23.14 -13.51
N ALA A 438 -16.32 -24.24 -13.66
CA ALA A 438 -17.26 -24.44 -14.76
C ALA A 438 -18.56 -23.63 -14.61
N LYS A 439 -18.98 -23.33 -13.37
CA LYS A 439 -20.22 -22.62 -13.05
C LYS A 439 -20.06 -21.10 -12.97
N VAL A 440 -18.89 -20.61 -12.54
CA VAL A 440 -18.63 -19.17 -12.43
C VAL A 440 -18.70 -18.47 -13.78
N ASN A 441 -19.24 -17.25 -13.79
CA ASN A 441 -19.21 -16.41 -14.99
C ASN A 441 -17.76 -16.24 -15.48
N ARG A 442 -17.54 -16.26 -16.80
CA ARG A 442 -16.20 -16.05 -17.40
C ARG A 442 -15.52 -14.77 -16.94
N GLN A 443 -16.29 -13.70 -16.67
CA GLN A 443 -15.77 -12.45 -16.10
C GLN A 443 -15.02 -12.70 -14.78
N MET A 444 -15.46 -13.69 -13.99
CA MET A 444 -14.84 -14.06 -12.73
C MET A 444 -13.50 -14.78 -12.91
N LEU A 445 -13.36 -15.63 -13.92
CA LEU A 445 -12.10 -16.35 -14.19
C LEU A 445 -10.94 -15.37 -14.44
N LEU A 446 -11.24 -14.23 -15.08
CA LEU A 446 -10.27 -13.16 -15.33
C LEU A 446 -9.87 -12.42 -14.05
N ILE A 447 -10.84 -12.19 -13.16
CA ILE A 447 -10.58 -11.59 -11.86
C ILE A 447 -9.73 -12.51 -10.98
N LEU A 448 -10.00 -13.81 -10.98
CA LEU A 448 -9.18 -14.79 -10.27
C LEU A 448 -7.73 -14.76 -10.78
N LYS A 449 -7.52 -14.74 -12.10
CA LYS A 449 -6.19 -14.59 -12.70
C LYS A 449 -5.48 -13.30 -12.28
N THR A 450 -6.23 -12.20 -12.18
CA THR A 450 -5.70 -10.89 -11.75
C THR A 450 -5.33 -10.91 -10.26
N ASN A 451 -6.18 -11.47 -9.41
CA ASN A 451 -5.93 -11.60 -7.97
C ASN A 451 -4.69 -12.44 -7.71
N ASP A 452 -4.47 -13.49 -8.50
CA ASP A 452 -3.29 -14.35 -8.36
C ASP A 452 -1.99 -13.68 -8.83
N LEU A 453 -2.01 -12.86 -9.90
CA LEU A 453 -0.87 -11.99 -10.19
C LEU A 453 -0.56 -11.09 -9.00
N MET A 454 -1.58 -10.40 -8.47
CA MET A 454 -1.40 -9.42 -7.40
C MET A 454 -0.78 -10.06 -6.16
N ARG A 455 -1.33 -11.20 -5.73
CA ARG A 455 -0.77 -12.03 -4.65
C ARG A 455 0.65 -12.49 -4.97
N GLY A 456 0.92 -12.79 -6.22
CA GLY A 456 2.23 -13.21 -6.70
C GLY A 456 3.30 -12.13 -6.62
N VAL A 457 2.98 -10.94 -7.13
CA VAL A 457 3.85 -9.76 -7.02
C VAL A 457 4.08 -9.43 -5.55
N GLU A 458 3.02 -9.41 -4.72
CA GLU A 458 3.13 -9.22 -3.27
C GLU A 458 4.06 -10.25 -2.60
N ALA A 459 3.93 -11.53 -2.97
CA ALA A 459 4.75 -12.62 -2.43
C ALA A 459 6.22 -12.49 -2.85
N THR A 460 6.49 -12.18 -4.11
CA THR A 460 7.86 -12.00 -4.63
C THR A 460 8.52 -10.78 -4.00
N LEU A 461 7.82 -9.65 -3.98
CA LEU A 461 8.29 -8.39 -3.41
C LEU A 461 8.42 -8.43 -1.88
N LYS A 462 7.90 -9.49 -1.23
CA LYS A 462 7.69 -9.55 0.23
C LYS A 462 6.89 -8.35 0.74
N ALA A 463 6.03 -7.82 -0.13
CA ALA A 463 5.25 -6.60 0.05
C ALA A 463 3.84 -6.88 0.57
N GLN A 464 3.53 -8.13 0.94
CA GLN A 464 2.30 -8.46 1.65
C GLN A 464 2.10 -7.48 2.80
N SER A 465 0.88 -6.93 2.86
CA SER A 465 0.48 -5.72 3.58
C SER A 465 1.20 -5.44 4.92
N ARG A 466 1.20 -4.18 5.34
CA ARG A 466 1.64 -3.76 6.70
C ARG A 466 0.98 -4.58 7.83
N VAL A 467 -0.18 -5.20 7.56
CA VAL A 467 -0.91 -6.14 8.44
C VAL A 467 -0.33 -7.57 8.40
N VAL A 468 0.27 -8.00 7.29
CA VAL A 468 0.90 -9.31 7.10
C VAL A 468 2.37 -9.31 7.53
N ARG A 469 3.07 -8.16 7.53
CA ARG A 469 4.40 -8.03 8.17
C ARG A 469 4.34 -8.32 9.68
N TRP A 470 3.21 -8.02 10.34
CA TRP A 470 2.90 -8.45 11.72
C TRP A 470 2.73 -9.97 11.88
N GLY A 471 2.45 -10.69 10.79
CA GLY A 471 2.30 -12.15 10.74
C GLY A 471 3.61 -12.90 10.45
N TRP A 472 4.34 -12.50 9.40
CA TRP A 472 5.48 -13.25 8.83
C TRP A 472 6.75 -13.29 9.69
N LYS A 473 6.93 -12.29 10.55
CA LYS A 473 8.05 -12.26 11.49
C LYS A 473 7.56 -11.71 12.82
N SER A 474 6.74 -12.48 13.54
CA SER A 474 6.33 -12.10 14.91
C SER A 474 7.53 -11.70 15.79
N LYS A 475 8.70 -12.34 15.57
CA LYS A 475 9.97 -11.89 16.14
C LYS A 475 10.38 -10.56 15.54
N ASP A 476 10.85 -10.47 14.29
CA ASP A 476 11.44 -9.23 13.73
C ASP A 476 10.50 -8.00 13.65
N PHE A 477 9.18 -8.19 13.58
CA PHE A 477 8.18 -7.11 13.54
C PHE A 477 7.99 -6.44 14.90
N PHE A 478 8.14 -7.18 16.00
CA PHE A 478 8.24 -6.64 17.35
C PHE A 478 9.68 -6.72 17.90
N GLU A 479 10.66 -7.04 17.05
CA GLU A 479 12.06 -7.15 17.45
C GLU A 479 12.56 -5.74 17.61
N GLN A 480 12.44 -5.29 18.85
CA GLN A 480 13.05 -4.08 19.30
C GLN A 480 14.48 -4.40 19.66
N GLN A 481 15.37 -3.48 19.30
CA GLN A 481 16.69 -3.52 19.88
C GLN A 481 16.55 -3.43 21.40
N LYS A 482 17.18 -4.35 22.10
CA LYS A 482 17.13 -4.39 23.56
C LYS A 482 17.88 -3.18 24.10
N ARG A 483 17.14 -2.24 24.68
CA ARG A 483 17.63 -0.96 25.19
C ARG A 483 17.68 -1.02 26.72
N ASP A 484 18.63 -1.80 27.23
CA ASP A 484 18.79 -1.99 28.68
C ASP A 484 19.50 -0.81 29.35
N THR A 485 20.35 -0.10 28.61
CA THR A 485 21.15 1.02 29.11
C THR A 485 20.61 2.36 28.61
N PRO A 486 20.41 3.36 29.48
CA PRO A 486 19.99 4.69 29.05
C PRO A 486 21.09 5.34 28.21
N PRO A 487 20.75 5.93 27.04
CA PRO A 487 21.70 6.69 26.24
C PRO A 487 22.35 7.84 27.06
N PRO A 488 23.62 8.19 26.79
CA PRO A 488 24.35 9.18 27.58
C PRO A 488 23.62 10.52 27.73
N CYS A 489 22.90 10.97 26.71
CA CYS A 489 22.15 12.22 26.75
C CYS A 489 20.94 12.23 27.71
N LEU A 490 20.46 11.06 28.16
CA LEU A 490 19.40 10.96 29.17
C LEU A 490 19.92 10.99 30.62
N ILE A 491 21.20 10.69 30.81
CA ILE A 491 21.87 10.67 32.13
C ILE A 491 22.86 11.83 32.29
N ASP A 492 23.06 12.61 31.24
CA ASP A 492 23.97 13.74 31.25
C ASP A 492 23.46 14.84 32.20
N SER A 493 24.29 15.16 33.19
CA SER A 493 24.00 16.20 34.19
C SER A 493 24.45 17.60 33.76
N SER A 494 24.95 17.75 32.52
CA SER A 494 25.38 19.04 31.96
C SER A 494 24.23 20.05 31.87
N LEU A 495 23.02 19.59 31.53
CA LEU A 495 21.82 20.44 31.39
C LEU A 495 21.15 20.75 32.75
N GLY A 496 21.35 19.91 33.76
CA GLY A 496 20.71 20.09 35.06
C GLY A 496 20.80 18.84 35.95
N ARG A 497 20.18 18.93 37.12
CA ARG A 497 20.05 17.83 38.08
C ARG A 497 18.72 17.12 37.87
N HIS A 498 18.77 15.82 37.63
CA HIS A 498 17.59 14.95 37.65
C HIS A 498 17.07 14.80 39.08
N SER A 499 15.77 14.97 39.27
CA SER A 499 15.11 14.92 40.58
C SER A 499 13.74 14.28 40.48
N HIS A 500 13.22 13.85 41.63
CA HIS A 500 11.93 13.17 41.71
C HIS A 500 11.08 13.75 42.83
N VAL A 501 9.77 13.76 42.64
CA VAL A 501 8.79 14.09 43.69
C VAL A 501 7.66 13.07 43.67
N LYS A 502 7.20 12.63 44.85
CA LYS A 502 6.10 11.67 44.97
C LYS A 502 4.85 12.39 45.44
N LEU A 503 3.79 12.35 44.61
CA LEU A 503 2.51 13.03 44.85
C LEU A 503 1.39 11.99 44.70
N ASN A 504 0.53 11.85 45.72
CA ASN A 504 -0.61 10.93 45.70
C ASN A 504 -0.28 9.50 45.23
N GLY A 505 0.89 9.00 45.63
CA GLY A 505 1.36 7.66 45.24
C GLY A 505 1.98 7.56 43.84
N VAL A 506 2.10 8.66 43.10
CA VAL A 506 2.73 8.76 41.77
C VAL A 506 4.05 9.52 41.88
N LYS A 507 5.14 8.91 41.45
CA LYS A 507 6.46 9.56 41.34
C LYS A 507 6.55 10.33 40.02
N PHE A 508 6.95 11.59 40.07
CA PHE A 508 7.24 12.43 38.91
C PHE A 508 8.74 12.66 38.82
N HIS A 509 9.31 12.41 37.64
CA HIS A 509 10.68 12.77 37.30
C HIS A 509 10.72 14.16 36.63
N TYR A 510 11.74 14.95 36.95
CA TYR A 510 12.01 16.21 36.28
C TYR A 510 13.50 16.53 36.29
N LEU A 511 13.95 17.27 35.28
CA LEU A 511 15.27 17.88 35.25
C LEU A 511 15.17 19.34 35.72
N GLU A 512 16.03 19.71 36.65
CA GLU A 512 16.07 21.04 37.25
C GLU A 512 17.45 21.69 37.05
N THR A 513 17.47 22.91 36.54
CA THR A 513 18.70 23.70 36.42
C THR A 513 19.22 24.15 37.78
N ARG A 514 20.53 24.41 37.91
CA ARG A 514 21.17 24.81 39.19
C ARG A 514 20.79 26.23 39.67
N GLY A 515 19.78 26.87 39.07
CA GLY A 515 19.30 28.18 39.46
C GLY A 515 18.92 28.24 40.94
N GLY A 516 19.26 29.35 41.62
CA GLY A 516 18.97 29.53 43.04
C GLY A 516 17.46 29.58 43.31
N ARG A 517 17.02 29.16 44.51
CA ARG A 517 15.60 29.17 44.93
C ARG A 517 14.91 30.55 44.87
N GLY A 518 15.63 31.64 44.61
CA GLY A 518 15.11 33.00 44.44
C GLY A 518 14.79 33.41 43.00
N GLN A 519 15.10 32.60 41.98
CA GLN A 519 14.70 32.88 40.58
C GLN A 519 13.25 32.43 40.33
N PRO A 520 12.51 33.13 39.43
CA PRO A 520 11.18 32.70 39.02
C PRO A 520 11.22 31.31 38.38
N LEU A 521 10.23 30.47 38.71
CA LEU A 521 10.12 29.12 38.17
C LEU A 521 9.59 29.16 36.73
N LEU A 522 10.24 28.42 35.83
CA LEU A 522 9.77 28.16 34.48
C LEU A 522 9.60 26.65 34.28
N LEU A 523 8.36 26.22 34.07
CA LEU A 523 7.97 24.83 33.87
C LEU A 523 7.82 24.51 32.38
N LEU A 524 8.58 23.52 31.91
CA LEU A 524 8.53 23.02 30.53
C LEU A 524 7.75 21.71 30.48
N LEU A 525 6.70 21.67 29.64
CA LEU A 525 5.81 20.53 29.44
C LEU A 525 5.92 20.02 28.00
N HIS A 526 6.48 18.82 27.82
CA HIS A 526 6.72 18.24 26.50
C HIS A 526 5.45 17.65 25.84
N GLY A 527 5.54 17.34 24.54
CA GLY A 527 4.48 16.74 23.73
C GLY A 527 4.47 15.21 23.69
N PHE A 528 3.74 14.64 22.74
CA PHE A 528 3.72 13.21 22.42
C PHE A 528 4.29 12.93 21.02
N PRO A 529 5.10 11.87 20.82
CA PRO A 529 5.73 10.98 21.80
C PRO A 529 7.11 11.51 22.24
N ASP A 530 7.17 12.37 23.26
CA ASP A 530 8.39 13.09 23.69
C ASP A 530 8.69 12.88 25.20
N CYS A 531 9.77 13.50 25.69
CA CYS A 531 10.13 13.57 27.11
C CYS A 531 10.85 14.90 27.43
N TRP A 532 11.36 15.08 28.66
CA TRP A 532 12.09 16.29 29.08
C TRP A 532 13.20 16.72 28.10
N LEU A 533 13.82 15.76 27.40
CA LEU A 533 14.92 15.96 26.45
C LEU A 533 14.53 16.81 25.22
N SER A 534 13.24 16.95 24.93
CA SER A 534 12.72 17.88 23.91
C SER A 534 13.30 19.28 24.04
N TRP A 535 13.53 19.69 25.28
CA TRP A 535 13.88 21.05 25.67
C TRP A 535 15.38 21.31 25.75
N ARG A 536 16.23 20.37 25.32
CA ARG A 536 17.70 20.44 25.39
C ARG A 536 18.30 21.74 24.81
N HIS A 537 17.65 22.35 23.83
CA HIS A 537 18.10 23.61 23.23
C HIS A 537 17.60 24.86 23.96
N GLN A 538 16.49 24.75 24.70
CA GLN A 538 15.88 25.84 25.44
C GLN A 538 16.42 25.93 26.87
N ILE A 539 16.68 24.79 27.52
CA ILE A 539 17.13 24.72 28.91
C ILE A 539 18.37 25.60 29.16
N PRO A 540 19.48 25.50 28.40
CA PRO A 540 20.67 26.32 28.67
C PRO A 540 20.41 27.81 28.55
N VAL A 541 19.61 28.23 27.57
CA VAL A 541 19.32 29.64 27.29
C VAL A 541 18.36 30.25 28.31
N LEU A 542 17.41 29.46 28.81
CA LEU A 542 16.44 29.93 29.80
C LEU A 542 16.99 29.86 31.23
N ALA A 543 17.98 29.00 31.50
CA ALA A 543 18.61 28.84 32.82
C ALA A 543 19.29 30.12 33.33
N ASP A 544 19.74 31.00 32.41
CA ASP A 544 20.35 32.28 32.75
C ASP A 544 19.35 33.26 33.43
N HIS A 545 18.05 33.03 33.24
CA HIS A 545 16.99 33.94 33.70
C HIS A 545 16.01 33.29 34.68
N PHE A 546 15.82 31.98 34.59
CA PHE A 546 14.80 31.25 35.31
C PHE A 546 15.38 30.02 36.02
N ARG A 547 14.74 29.63 37.13
CA ARG A 547 14.84 28.25 37.62
C ARG A 547 14.02 27.37 36.67
N VAL A 548 14.67 26.78 35.67
CA VAL A 548 14.01 25.94 34.67
C VAL A 548 13.82 24.52 35.20
N VAL A 549 12.58 24.02 35.10
CA VAL A 549 12.19 22.65 35.40
C VAL A 549 11.56 22.02 34.15
N ALA A 550 12.18 20.98 33.62
CA ALA A 550 11.63 20.16 32.54
C ALA A 550 11.02 18.88 33.12
N LEU A 551 9.69 18.81 33.11
CA LEU A 551 8.92 17.71 33.71
C LEU A 551 8.72 16.59 32.70
N ASP A 552 9.01 15.35 33.09
CA ASP A 552 8.40 14.20 32.41
C ASP A 552 6.95 14.07 32.86
N LEU A 553 6.03 14.25 31.92
CA LEU A 553 4.60 14.13 32.22
C LEU A 553 4.29 12.74 32.79
N LYS A 554 3.25 12.65 33.62
CA LYS A 554 2.78 11.36 34.14
C LYS A 554 2.57 10.37 33.00
N GLY A 555 3.07 9.14 33.10
CA GLY A 555 3.04 8.18 32.00
C GLY A 555 4.23 8.23 31.05
N PHE A 556 5.08 9.26 31.11
CA PHE A 556 6.24 9.43 30.23
C PHE A 556 7.56 9.33 31.01
N GLY A 557 8.65 9.03 30.30
CA GLY A 557 9.99 9.10 30.86
C GLY A 557 10.15 8.29 32.15
N ASP A 558 10.82 8.88 33.14
CA ASP A 558 11.04 8.25 34.46
C ASP A 558 9.92 8.53 35.47
N SER A 559 8.87 9.23 35.06
CA SER A 559 7.63 9.40 35.83
C SER A 559 6.83 8.08 35.85
N ASP A 560 6.11 7.86 36.94
CA ASP A 560 5.29 6.67 37.13
C ASP A 560 4.16 6.62 36.08
N LYS A 561 3.87 5.40 35.64
CA LYS A 561 2.96 5.10 34.52
C LYS A 561 1.78 4.25 34.99
N PRO A 562 0.84 4.79 35.80
CA PRO A 562 -0.31 4.02 36.25
C PRO A 562 -1.11 3.50 35.05
N LEU A 563 -1.56 2.25 35.09
CA LEU A 563 -2.25 1.62 33.95
C LEU A 563 -3.70 2.11 33.78
N GLY A 564 -4.36 2.47 34.89
CA GLY A 564 -5.77 2.82 34.89
C GLY A 564 -6.08 4.12 34.15
N ARG A 565 -6.95 4.06 33.13
CA ARG A 565 -7.41 5.20 32.33
C ARG A 565 -7.89 6.39 33.17
N SER A 566 -8.57 6.12 34.28
CA SER A 566 -9.08 7.15 35.21
C SER A 566 -7.97 8.02 35.82
N SER A 567 -6.72 7.53 35.84
CA SER A 567 -5.56 8.27 36.35
C SER A 567 -5.13 9.42 35.45
N TYR A 568 -5.62 9.47 34.21
CA TYR A 568 -5.29 10.47 33.18
C TYR A 568 -6.50 11.33 32.80
N ARG A 569 -7.54 11.35 33.63
CA ARG A 569 -8.60 12.34 33.47
C ARG A 569 -8.02 13.73 33.72
N ILE A 570 -8.47 14.70 32.93
CA ILE A 570 -7.90 16.06 32.95
C ILE A 570 -7.99 16.70 34.34
N ASP A 571 -9.09 16.50 35.07
CA ASP A 571 -9.29 17.03 36.42
C ASP A 571 -8.19 16.55 37.39
N LYS A 572 -7.85 15.27 37.32
CA LYS A 572 -6.79 14.68 38.13
C LYS A 572 -5.41 15.17 37.72
N LEU A 573 -5.14 15.23 36.40
CA LEU A 573 -3.86 15.71 35.87
C LEU A 573 -3.58 17.16 36.28
N LEU A 574 -4.58 18.05 36.22
CA LEU A 574 -4.42 19.44 36.63
C LEU A 574 -4.20 19.60 38.13
N ILE A 575 -4.88 18.80 38.97
CA ILE A 575 -4.66 18.79 40.42
C ILE A 575 -3.22 18.35 40.73
N GLU A 576 -2.74 17.28 40.09
CA GLU A 576 -1.38 16.77 40.28
C GLU A 576 -0.33 17.78 39.79
N LEU A 577 -0.54 18.46 38.64
CA LEU A 577 0.35 19.53 38.16
C LEU A 577 0.39 20.72 39.13
N ARG A 578 -0.75 21.14 39.68
CA ARG A 578 -0.80 22.19 40.71
C ARG A 578 -0.03 21.79 41.95
N GLN A 579 -0.22 20.57 42.44
CA GLN A 579 0.50 20.04 43.60
C GLN A 579 2.01 19.92 43.33
N PHE A 580 2.38 19.56 42.11
CA PHE A 580 3.78 19.53 41.67
C PHE A 580 4.42 20.91 41.75
N ILE A 581 3.76 21.95 41.22
CA ILE A 581 4.25 23.34 41.30
C ILE A 581 4.40 23.77 42.77
N SER A 582 3.40 23.50 43.62
CA SER A 582 3.48 23.80 45.05
C SER A 582 4.62 23.05 45.76
N ALA A 583 4.88 21.79 45.38
CA ALA A 583 5.97 20.99 45.94
C ALA A 583 7.37 21.52 45.56
N LEU A 584 7.49 22.29 44.48
CA LEU A 584 8.70 23.01 44.12
C LEU A 584 8.93 24.28 44.94
N GLY A 585 7.99 24.64 45.82
CA GLY A 585 8.09 25.73 46.78
C GLY A 585 7.66 27.10 46.24
N VAL A 586 6.85 27.14 45.18
CA VAL A 586 6.33 28.39 44.58
C VAL A 586 4.80 28.39 44.51
N SER A 587 4.21 29.59 44.54
CA SER A 587 2.76 29.80 44.41
C SER A 587 2.29 29.98 42.97
N SER A 588 3.16 30.45 42.08
CA SER A 588 2.91 30.62 40.65
C SER A 588 4.19 30.35 39.84
N CYS A 589 4.03 30.12 38.53
CA CYS A 589 5.16 29.94 37.62
C CYS A 589 4.85 30.34 36.17
N THR A 590 5.90 30.46 35.36
CA THR A 590 5.75 30.51 33.90
C THR A 590 5.65 29.10 33.33
N VAL A 591 4.74 28.87 32.39
CA VAL A 591 4.55 27.56 31.74
C VAL A 591 4.81 27.66 30.24
N VAL A 592 5.64 26.75 29.71
CA VAL A 592 5.84 26.57 28.27
C VAL A 592 5.45 25.14 27.92
N GLY A 593 4.51 25.00 27.00
CA GLY A 593 4.00 23.71 26.57
C GLY A 593 4.13 23.52 25.06
N HIS A 594 4.51 22.31 24.65
CA HIS A 594 4.49 21.85 23.26
C HIS A 594 3.46 20.73 23.10
N ASP A 595 2.67 20.75 22.02
CA ASP A 595 1.71 19.70 21.66
C ASP A 595 0.81 19.31 22.88
N LEU A 596 0.86 18.07 23.38
CA LEU A 596 0.12 17.60 24.56
C LEU A 596 0.40 18.46 25.81
N GLY A 597 1.64 18.87 26.03
CA GLY A 597 2.02 19.76 27.13
C GLY A 597 1.45 21.17 26.96
N GLY A 598 1.31 21.65 25.72
CA GLY A 598 0.59 22.88 25.38
C GLY A 598 -0.89 22.78 25.71
N LEU A 599 -1.51 21.64 25.42
CA LEU A 599 -2.91 21.39 25.71
C LEU A 599 -3.18 21.36 27.23
N LEU A 600 -2.32 20.70 28.00
CA LEU A 600 -2.37 20.74 29.47
C LEU A 600 -2.18 22.16 30.01
N GLY A 601 -1.29 22.94 29.40
CA GLY A 601 -1.08 24.35 29.73
C GLY A 601 -2.34 25.19 29.54
N TRP A 602 -3.07 25.00 28.42
CA TRP A 602 -4.36 25.64 28.20
C TRP A 602 -5.39 25.31 29.27
N TYR A 603 -5.54 24.03 29.62
CA TYR A 603 -6.46 23.64 30.68
C TYR A 603 -6.03 24.19 32.06
N LEU A 604 -4.72 24.32 32.29
CA LEU A 604 -4.17 24.87 33.53
C LEU A 604 -4.50 26.36 33.68
N VAL A 605 -4.30 27.17 32.64
CA VAL A 605 -4.62 28.62 32.68
C VAL A 605 -6.12 28.88 32.83
N HIS A 606 -6.96 28.03 32.25
CA HIS A 606 -8.42 28.12 32.44
C HIS A 606 -8.85 27.75 33.86
N ARG A 607 -8.27 26.68 34.42
CA ARG A 607 -8.72 26.15 35.72
C ARG A 607 -8.12 26.88 36.92
N TYR A 608 -6.87 27.34 36.78
CA TYR A 608 -6.06 27.96 37.82
C TYR A 608 -5.26 29.15 37.25
N PRO A 609 -5.93 30.24 36.83
CA PRO A 609 -5.27 31.39 36.20
C PRO A 609 -4.20 32.02 37.10
N ASP A 610 -4.40 32.06 38.42
CA ASP A 610 -3.44 32.64 39.38
C ASP A 610 -2.16 31.80 39.57
N LEU A 611 -2.15 30.56 39.08
CA LEU A 611 -1.00 29.66 39.16
C LEU A 611 0.01 29.93 38.04
N VAL A 612 -0.40 30.58 36.95
CA VAL A 612 0.41 30.75 35.74
C VAL A 612 0.62 32.24 35.42
N ASP A 613 1.85 32.71 35.59
CA ASP A 613 2.21 34.12 35.39
C ASP A 613 2.24 34.50 33.89
N LYS A 614 2.79 33.61 33.07
CA LYS A 614 2.88 33.69 31.61
C LYS A 614 2.77 32.30 31.02
N PHE A 615 2.11 32.19 29.87
CA PHE A 615 1.93 30.92 29.18
C PHE A 615 2.48 30.98 27.75
N VAL A 616 3.13 29.91 27.30
CA VAL A 616 3.58 29.75 25.93
C VAL A 616 3.05 28.43 25.37
N ALA A 617 2.33 28.48 24.26
CA ALA A 617 1.85 27.32 23.51
C ALA A 617 2.60 27.19 22.19
N ILE A 618 3.31 26.08 21.99
CA ILE A 618 4.06 25.76 20.76
C ILE A 618 3.34 24.63 20.02
N SER A 619 2.99 24.86 18.76
CA SER A 619 2.28 23.90 17.90
C SER A 619 1.08 23.26 18.59
N CYS A 620 0.29 24.08 19.30
CA CYS A 620 -0.89 23.62 20.05
C CYS A 620 -1.96 24.71 20.07
N PRO A 621 -3.07 24.56 19.32
CA PRO A 621 -4.18 25.49 19.38
C PRO A 621 -5.00 25.30 20.68
N HIS A 622 -5.84 26.27 20.99
CA HIS A 622 -6.76 26.26 22.12
C HIS A 622 -7.66 25.01 22.09
N PRO A 623 -7.95 24.34 23.23
CA PRO A 623 -8.68 23.07 23.25
C PRO A 623 -9.99 23.07 22.46
N ASN A 624 -10.82 24.11 22.58
CA ASN A 624 -12.09 24.17 21.85
C ASN A 624 -11.88 24.22 20.33
N VAL A 625 -10.87 24.97 19.86
CA VAL A 625 -10.50 25.02 18.44
C VAL A 625 -9.91 23.69 18.00
N TYR A 626 -8.97 23.14 18.78
CA TYR A 626 -8.29 21.89 18.50
C TYR A 626 -9.30 20.76 18.24
N TRP A 627 -10.27 20.60 19.13
CA TRP A 627 -11.23 19.51 19.01
C TRP A 627 -12.30 19.73 17.93
N ASP A 628 -12.68 20.97 17.67
CA ASP A 628 -13.65 21.29 16.63
C ASP A 628 -13.06 21.10 15.22
N GLU A 629 -11.79 21.48 15.02
CA GLU A 629 -11.08 21.18 13.78
C GLU A 629 -10.82 19.68 13.63
N LEU A 630 -10.49 18.97 14.71
CA LEU A 630 -10.31 17.51 14.67
C LEU A 630 -11.60 16.76 14.29
N SER A 631 -12.77 17.30 14.64
CA SER A 631 -14.08 16.77 14.25
C SER A 631 -14.41 17.02 12.76
N ARG A 632 -13.89 18.10 12.18
CA ARG A 632 -14.12 18.51 10.78
C ARG A 632 -13.04 18.04 9.81
N SER A 633 -11.86 17.66 10.30
CA SER A 633 -10.72 17.22 9.48
C SER A 633 -10.78 15.71 9.17
N SER A 634 -10.45 15.33 7.93
CA SER A 634 -10.28 13.93 7.49
C SER A 634 -8.83 13.42 7.66
N THR A 635 -8.00 14.13 8.42
CA THR A 635 -6.53 13.98 8.48
C THR A 635 -6.09 12.89 9.45
N LEU A 636 -4.77 12.61 9.48
CA LEU A 636 -4.12 11.59 10.29
C LEU A 636 -4.44 11.70 11.81
N ASN A 637 -4.59 12.92 12.33
CA ASN A 637 -4.85 13.18 13.76
C ASN A 637 -6.25 12.71 14.21
N SER A 638 -7.29 12.94 13.41
CA SER A 638 -8.64 12.44 13.71
C SER A 638 -8.67 10.90 13.71
N ARG A 639 -7.89 10.27 12.82
CA ARG A 639 -7.73 8.80 12.75
C ARG A 639 -6.97 8.26 13.97
N TRP A 640 -5.89 8.93 14.40
CA TRP A 640 -5.12 8.54 15.58
C TRP A 640 -5.93 8.64 16.87
N VAL A 641 -6.68 9.73 17.09
CA VAL A 641 -7.53 9.89 18.29
C VAL A 641 -8.59 8.78 18.36
N LYS A 642 -9.23 8.43 17.24
CA LYS A 642 -10.19 7.31 17.15
C LYS A 642 -9.50 5.96 17.39
N PHE A 643 -8.33 5.74 16.79
CA PHE A 643 -7.55 4.52 16.98
C PHE A 643 -7.12 4.34 18.43
N SER A 644 -6.69 5.42 19.10
CA SER A 644 -6.28 5.42 20.51
C SER A 644 -7.37 4.94 21.48
N GLN A 645 -8.65 5.00 21.09
CA GLN A 645 -9.77 4.51 21.91
C GLN A 645 -9.82 2.98 22.01
N LEU A 646 -9.17 2.26 21.09
CA LEU A 646 -9.14 0.80 21.11
C LEU A 646 -8.24 0.29 22.25
N PRO A 647 -8.65 -0.79 22.95
CA PRO A 647 -7.84 -1.38 24.00
C PRO A 647 -6.64 -2.11 23.39
N TYR A 648 -5.44 -1.88 23.92
CA TYR A 648 -4.17 -2.55 23.61
C TYR A 648 -3.62 -2.41 22.19
N LEU A 649 -4.46 -2.20 21.17
CA LEU A 649 -4.05 -2.09 19.77
C LEU A 649 -3.11 -0.90 19.50
N PRO A 650 -3.36 0.31 20.04
CA PRO A 650 -2.45 1.45 19.85
C PRO A 650 -1.09 1.23 20.52
N GLU A 651 -1.07 0.62 21.71
CA GLU A 651 0.16 0.25 22.39
C GLU A 651 0.96 -0.79 21.59
N MET A 652 0.28 -1.77 20.99
CA MET A 652 0.94 -2.76 20.15
C MET A 652 1.45 -2.16 18.84
N ASP A 653 0.66 -1.30 18.19
CA ASP A 653 1.06 -0.65 16.93
C ASP A 653 2.29 0.24 17.12
N ALA A 654 2.40 0.92 18.26
CA ALA A 654 3.53 1.79 18.57
C ALA A 654 4.85 1.04 18.78
N LEU A 655 4.78 -0.25 19.18
CA LEU A 655 5.94 -1.10 19.45
C LEU A 655 6.54 -1.77 18.20
N LYS A 656 5.94 -1.61 17.02
CA LYS A 656 6.36 -2.30 15.78
C LYS A 656 7.65 -1.72 15.19
N GLU A 657 8.36 -2.58 14.45
CA GLU A 657 9.50 -2.23 13.59
C GLU A 657 10.55 -1.35 14.29
N ASP A 658 10.97 -1.77 15.49
CA ASP A 658 11.88 -1.01 16.36
C ASP A 658 11.42 0.45 16.59
N LEU A 659 10.15 0.59 16.99
CA LEU A 659 9.49 1.86 17.31
C LEU A 659 9.46 2.79 16.08
N SER A 660 8.98 2.30 14.93
CA SER A 660 8.96 3.07 13.69
C SER A 660 8.17 4.39 13.77
N ILE A 661 7.21 4.48 14.70
CA ILE A 661 6.50 5.72 15.03
C ILE A 661 7.47 6.83 15.51
N ILE A 662 8.48 6.51 16.31
CA ILE A 662 9.49 7.47 16.77
C ILE A 662 10.33 7.96 15.59
N ASN A 663 10.70 7.06 14.66
CA ASN A 663 11.44 7.43 13.46
C ASN A 663 10.64 8.36 12.54
N GLN A 664 9.31 8.22 12.51
CA GLN A 664 8.41 9.06 11.72
C GLN A 664 8.22 10.45 12.35
N TYR A 665 7.97 10.51 13.66
CA TYR A 665 7.78 11.77 14.38
C TYR A 665 9.06 12.62 14.45
N PHE A 666 10.22 11.99 14.60
CA PHE A 666 11.51 12.67 14.71
C PHE A 666 12.37 12.54 13.45
N HIS A 667 11.75 12.45 12.27
CA HIS A 667 12.48 12.35 11.00
C HIS A 667 13.38 13.56 10.71
N HIS A 668 13.12 14.72 11.35
CA HIS A 668 13.96 15.91 11.28
C HIS A 668 15.28 15.79 12.04
N LEU A 669 15.42 14.81 12.94
CA LEU A 669 16.66 14.60 13.68
C LEU A 669 17.67 13.78 12.86
N PRO A 670 18.97 14.12 12.90
CA PRO A 670 19.99 13.39 12.16
C PRO A 670 20.15 11.94 12.66
N LYS A 671 20.20 10.99 11.72
CA LYS A 671 20.39 9.54 11.98
C LYS A 671 21.87 9.16 12.09
N THR A 672 22.66 9.90 12.86
CA THR A 672 24.12 9.69 12.97
C THR A 672 24.49 8.72 14.09
N ASN A 673 25.53 7.90 13.88
CA ASN A 673 26.13 6.99 14.89
C ASN A 673 26.98 7.72 15.97
N SER A 674 26.71 8.99 16.25
CA SER A 674 27.45 9.78 17.25
C SER A 674 26.82 9.68 18.65
N LYS A 675 27.48 10.26 19.66
CA LYS A 675 26.94 10.43 21.02
C LYS A 675 25.60 11.20 21.08
N ASP A 676 25.23 11.87 20.00
CA ASP A 676 24.04 12.72 19.86
C ASP A 676 22.90 12.03 19.09
N ASN A 677 22.80 10.70 19.18
CA ASN A 677 21.67 9.96 18.60
C ASN A 677 20.40 10.13 19.46
N TYR A 678 19.79 11.30 19.38
CA TYR A 678 18.56 11.64 20.12
C TYR A 678 17.37 10.76 19.74
N VAL A 679 17.32 10.25 18.51
CA VAL A 679 16.29 9.29 18.09
C VAL A 679 16.35 8.02 18.96
N GLU A 680 17.55 7.51 19.25
CA GLU A 680 17.70 6.36 20.14
C GLU A 680 17.37 6.68 21.61
N ALA A 681 17.52 7.93 22.06
CA ALA A 681 17.04 8.37 23.37
C ALA A 681 15.51 8.33 23.48
N TYR A 682 14.81 8.79 22.44
CA TYR A 682 13.35 8.68 22.37
C TYR A 682 12.92 7.21 22.29
N LYS A 683 13.59 6.40 21.47
CA LYS A 683 13.30 4.97 21.42
C LYS A 683 13.55 4.26 22.74
N TYR A 684 14.61 4.60 23.48
CA TYR A 684 14.84 4.09 24.83
C TYR A 684 13.66 4.40 25.75
N THR A 685 13.20 5.66 25.73
CA THR A 685 12.09 6.17 26.56
C THR A 685 10.76 5.46 26.30
N PHE A 686 10.57 4.94 25.09
CA PHE A 686 9.34 4.27 24.63
C PHE A 686 9.54 2.77 24.32
N SER A 687 10.60 2.17 24.85
CA SER A 687 10.99 0.79 24.53
C SER A 687 10.12 -0.28 25.19
N ARG A 688 9.23 0.08 26.11
CA ARG A 688 8.39 -0.90 26.83
C ARG A 688 6.93 -0.63 26.59
N LYS A 689 6.09 -1.66 26.73
CA LYS A 689 4.64 -1.55 26.51
C LYS A 689 3.98 -0.59 27.51
N GLU A 690 4.46 -0.58 28.74
CA GLU A 690 4.03 0.34 29.79
C GLU A 690 4.34 1.81 29.45
N ASP A 691 5.38 2.08 28.65
CA ASP A 691 5.76 3.43 28.23
C ASP A 691 4.75 4.04 27.25
N TRP A 692 3.92 3.22 26.60
CA TRP A 692 2.88 3.66 25.66
C TRP A 692 1.49 3.77 26.31
N THR A 693 1.20 2.92 27.29
CA THR A 693 -0.13 2.84 27.92
C THR A 693 -0.51 4.17 28.59
N GLY A 694 0.42 4.80 29.31
CA GLY A 694 0.19 6.09 29.95
C GLY A 694 -0.07 7.22 28.95
N PRO A 695 0.82 7.47 27.98
CA PRO A 695 0.65 8.49 26.94
C PRO A 695 -0.64 8.34 26.14
N ILE A 696 -0.98 7.11 25.73
CA ILE A 696 -2.23 6.84 25.00
C ILE A 696 -3.46 7.12 25.87
N ASN A 697 -3.39 6.89 27.19
CA ASN A 697 -4.49 7.19 28.09
C ASN A 697 -4.83 8.70 28.17
N TYR A 698 -3.92 9.61 27.81
CA TYR A 698 -4.28 11.03 27.62
C TYR A 698 -5.29 11.16 26.48
N TYR A 699 -5.00 10.63 25.29
CA TYR A 699 -5.89 10.68 24.13
C TYR A 699 -7.19 9.89 24.33
N ARG A 700 -7.20 8.90 25.22
CA ARG A 700 -8.45 8.25 25.64
C ARG A 700 -9.33 9.16 26.50
N ASN A 701 -8.81 10.12 27.25
CA ASN A 701 -9.63 10.95 28.16
C ASN A 701 -9.88 12.38 27.64
N LEU A 702 -8.91 12.95 26.91
CA LEU A 702 -8.93 14.35 26.49
C LEU A 702 -10.05 14.75 25.52
N PRO A 703 -10.47 13.93 24.52
CA PRO A 703 -11.52 14.32 23.58
C PRO A 703 -12.89 14.63 24.22
N PHE A 704 -13.09 14.20 25.47
CA PHE A 704 -14.32 14.36 26.22
C PHE A 704 -14.33 15.59 27.14
N SER A 705 -13.26 16.39 27.15
CA SER A 705 -13.18 17.61 27.96
C SER A 705 -13.11 18.86 27.09
N ARG A 706 -14.19 19.64 27.09
CA ARG A 706 -14.22 20.99 26.55
C ARG A 706 -13.99 22.00 27.66
N VAL A 707 -13.40 23.15 27.30
CA VAL A 707 -13.45 24.33 28.16
C VAL A 707 -14.80 24.98 27.94
N HIS A 708 -15.52 25.33 29.01
CA HIS A 708 -16.84 25.96 28.90
C HIS A 708 -16.76 27.26 28.09
N GLU A 709 -17.59 27.39 27.05
CA GLU A 709 -17.57 28.54 26.13
C GLU A 709 -18.07 29.85 26.78
N ASP A 710 -18.85 29.75 27.86
CA ASP A 710 -19.34 30.91 28.63
C ASP A 710 -18.30 31.51 29.59
N GLY A 711 -17.04 31.02 29.55
CA GLY A 711 -15.95 31.51 30.39
C GLY A 711 -15.36 32.85 29.91
N GLU A 712 -14.90 33.69 30.83
CA GLU A 712 -14.10 34.86 30.48
C GLU A 712 -12.83 34.45 29.71
N PRO A 713 -12.35 35.26 28.74
CA PRO A 713 -11.12 34.96 28.03
C PRO A 713 -9.92 34.82 28.98
N VAL A 714 -8.91 34.06 28.56
CA VAL A 714 -7.68 33.87 29.34
C VAL A 714 -6.94 35.22 29.45
N ARG A 715 -6.87 35.74 30.68
CA ARG A 715 -6.18 37.00 31.02
C ARG A 715 -4.67 36.86 31.15
N THR A 716 -4.19 35.63 31.40
CA THR A 716 -2.77 35.30 31.46
C THR A 716 -2.10 35.66 30.13
N PRO A 717 -0.98 36.42 30.13
CA PRO A 717 -0.25 36.72 28.90
C PRO A 717 0.21 35.45 28.19
N CYS A 718 -0.20 35.28 26.93
CA CYS A 718 0.07 34.11 26.12
C CYS A 718 1.02 34.42 24.95
N LEU A 719 2.01 33.55 24.70
CA LEU A 719 2.73 33.51 23.42
C LEU A 719 2.30 32.25 22.66
N LEU A 720 1.76 32.45 21.46
CA LEU A 720 1.37 31.37 20.55
C LEU A 720 2.44 31.24 19.47
N LEU A 721 3.02 30.06 19.33
CA LEU A 721 4.10 29.74 18.40
C LEU A 721 3.69 28.58 17.50
N VAL A 722 3.88 28.71 16.19
CA VAL A 722 3.60 27.63 15.23
C VAL A 722 4.53 27.71 14.02
N GLY A 723 4.91 26.56 13.49
CA GLY A 723 5.64 26.46 12.23
C GLY A 723 4.70 26.59 11.02
N ASN A 724 5.12 27.29 9.97
CA ASN A 724 4.27 27.42 8.76
C ASN A 724 4.21 26.15 7.90
N LYS A 725 5.03 25.13 8.19
CA LYS A 725 5.03 23.80 7.57
C LYS A 725 4.59 22.70 8.53
N ASP A 726 3.87 23.04 9.60
CA ASP A 726 3.35 22.05 10.54
C ASP A 726 2.28 21.17 9.87
N GLU A 727 2.54 19.85 9.82
CA GLU A 727 1.66 18.86 9.16
C GLU A 727 0.49 18.42 10.05
N PHE A 728 0.57 18.67 11.36
CA PHE A 728 -0.39 18.20 12.36
C PHE A 728 -1.33 19.31 12.85
N VAL A 729 -0.84 20.56 12.88
CA VAL A 729 -1.58 21.71 13.37
C VAL A 729 -1.62 22.80 12.30
N SER A 730 -2.83 23.21 11.92
CA SER A 730 -3.00 24.30 10.96
C SER A 730 -2.66 25.66 11.58
N LEU A 731 -2.02 26.53 10.80
CA LEU A 731 -1.79 27.92 11.18
C LEU A 731 -3.11 28.63 11.53
N GLU A 732 -4.18 28.32 10.79
CA GLU A 732 -5.51 28.88 10.99
C GLU A 732 -6.05 28.60 12.40
N SER A 733 -5.84 27.39 12.93
CA SER A 733 -6.32 27.06 14.28
C SER A 733 -5.54 27.73 15.40
N VAL A 734 -4.25 27.94 15.23
CA VAL A 734 -3.46 28.73 16.19
C VAL A 734 -3.89 30.20 16.15
N VAL A 735 -4.20 30.74 14.96
CA VAL A 735 -4.76 32.09 14.83
C VAL A 735 -6.14 32.18 15.51
N LYS A 736 -7.06 31.23 15.27
CA LYS A 736 -8.37 31.18 15.93
C LYS A 736 -8.27 31.11 17.45
N SER A 737 -7.21 30.50 17.97
CA SER A 737 -6.98 30.40 19.41
C SER A 737 -6.85 31.76 20.10
N THR A 738 -6.49 32.82 19.35
CA THR A 738 -6.43 34.19 19.87
C THR A 738 -7.79 34.73 20.31
N GLU A 739 -8.90 34.14 19.87
CA GLU A 739 -10.24 34.52 20.28
C GLU A 739 -10.53 34.20 21.75
N TYR A 740 -9.77 33.27 22.34
CA TYR A 740 -9.93 32.82 23.72
C TYR A 740 -8.93 33.49 24.68
N THR A 741 -8.15 34.46 24.21
CA THR A 741 -7.10 35.14 25.00
C THR A 741 -7.23 36.65 24.93
N ASP A 742 -7.15 37.33 26.08
CA ASP A 742 -7.16 38.80 26.14
C ASP A 742 -5.80 39.39 25.79
N LYS A 743 -4.71 38.78 26.28
CA LYS A 743 -3.34 39.26 26.10
C LYS A 743 -2.51 38.20 25.41
N PHE A 744 -2.20 38.40 24.13
CA PHE A 744 -1.42 37.43 23.37
C PHE A 744 -0.37 38.06 22.45
N VAL A 745 0.64 37.26 22.12
CA VAL A 745 1.58 37.49 21.01
C VAL A 745 1.53 36.24 20.14
N LEU A 746 1.35 36.39 18.83
CA LEU A 746 1.44 35.29 17.87
C LEU A 746 2.76 35.40 17.10
N LYS A 747 3.50 34.30 16.98
CA LYS A 747 4.72 34.20 16.18
C LYS A 747 4.72 32.97 15.30
N ILE A 748 5.05 33.17 14.02
CA ILE A 748 5.16 32.12 13.02
C ILE A 748 6.64 31.84 12.80
N VAL A 749 7.03 30.57 12.88
CA VAL A 749 8.38 30.11 12.62
C VAL A 749 8.47 29.67 11.14
N GLU A 750 9.06 30.53 10.32
CA GLU A 750 9.22 30.29 8.88
C GLU A 750 10.09 29.04 8.63
N GLY A 751 9.59 28.10 7.83
CA GLY A 751 10.24 26.82 7.57
C GLY A 751 10.13 25.79 8.71
N GLY A 752 9.52 26.16 9.85
CA GLY A 752 9.29 25.25 10.96
C GLY A 752 8.14 24.28 10.69
N GLY A 753 8.32 23.01 11.07
CA GLY A 753 7.29 22.00 11.13
C GLY A 753 6.68 21.91 12.54
N HIS A 754 6.34 20.69 12.98
CA HIS A 754 5.65 20.44 14.25
C HIS A 754 6.51 20.54 15.52
N PHE A 755 7.84 20.41 15.38
CA PHE A 755 8.81 20.57 16.46
C PHE A 755 9.70 21.80 16.22
N PRO A 756 9.13 23.01 16.07
CA PRO A 756 9.92 24.17 15.68
C PRO A 756 11.01 24.52 16.71
N HIS A 757 10.79 24.20 17.99
CA HIS A 757 11.77 24.39 19.07
C HIS A 757 12.99 23.47 18.97
N GLN A 758 12.85 22.34 18.28
CA GLN A 758 13.97 21.42 17.98
C GLN A 758 14.60 21.69 16.60
N GLN A 759 13.78 22.03 15.60
CA GLN A 759 14.22 22.22 14.21
C GLN A 759 14.93 23.57 14.01
N LEU A 760 14.41 24.63 14.62
CA LEU A 760 14.90 26.00 14.50
C LEU A 760 15.09 26.62 15.90
N PRO A 761 15.93 26.01 16.76
CA PRO A 761 16.03 26.35 18.17
C PRO A 761 16.44 27.80 18.41
N GLU A 762 17.34 28.35 17.60
CA GLU A 762 17.79 29.74 17.73
C GLU A 762 16.66 30.74 17.54
N VAL A 763 15.79 30.50 16.54
CA VAL A 763 14.63 31.35 16.24
C VAL A 763 13.62 31.27 17.38
N VAL A 764 13.31 30.06 17.85
CA VAL A 764 12.38 29.86 18.96
C VAL A 764 12.91 30.45 20.26
N ASN A 765 14.19 30.25 20.58
CA ASN A 765 14.84 30.81 21.76
C ASN A 765 14.77 32.34 21.76
N LYS A 766 14.98 32.98 20.60
CA LYS A 766 14.83 34.43 20.45
C LYS A 766 13.40 34.89 20.78
N PHE A 767 12.38 34.19 20.28
CA PHE A 767 10.98 34.52 20.58
C PHE A 767 10.63 34.29 22.05
N LEU A 768 11.11 33.19 22.66
CA LEU A 768 10.91 32.90 24.07
C LEU A 768 11.54 33.99 24.95
N LEU A 769 12.80 34.34 24.73
CA LEU A 769 13.48 35.40 25.51
C LEU A 769 12.78 36.76 25.34
N ALA A 770 12.40 37.12 24.12
CA ALA A 770 11.72 38.38 23.84
C ALA A 770 10.36 38.51 24.56
N PHE A 771 9.67 37.41 24.81
CA PHE A 771 8.38 37.42 25.52
C PHE A 771 8.54 37.25 27.03
N LEU A 772 9.45 36.38 27.46
CA LEU A 772 9.60 35.99 28.85
C LEU A 772 10.42 37.01 29.65
N VAL A 773 11.51 37.52 29.08
CA VAL A 773 12.48 38.39 29.78
C VAL A 773 12.20 39.87 29.55
N VAL A 774 11.78 40.27 28.35
CA VAL A 774 11.57 41.70 28.03
C VAL A 774 10.26 42.19 28.66
N VAL A 775 10.38 43.08 29.64
CA VAL A 775 9.25 43.81 30.23
C VAL A 775 8.72 44.81 29.21
N HIS A 776 7.60 44.50 28.56
CA HIS A 776 6.88 45.50 27.77
C HIS A 776 6.18 46.49 28.72
N SER A 777 6.54 47.77 28.65
CA SER A 777 5.73 48.85 29.20
C SER A 777 4.32 48.78 28.58
N PRO A 778 3.25 49.05 29.35
CA PRO A 778 1.88 48.88 28.89
C PRO A 778 1.62 49.80 27.69
N ARG A 779 1.38 49.23 26.51
CA ARG A 779 0.75 49.95 25.40
C ARG A 779 -0.76 49.98 25.63
N GLN A 780 -1.34 51.17 25.45
CA GLN A 780 -2.72 51.58 25.74
C GLN A 780 -3.79 50.54 25.39
N GLU A 781 -4.76 50.42 26.31
CA GLU A 781 -6.08 49.83 26.08
C GLU A 781 -6.71 50.36 24.78
N LYS A 782 -7.16 49.46 23.91
CA LYS A 782 -8.16 49.78 22.89
C LYS A 782 -9.35 48.83 23.02
N SER A 783 -10.52 49.46 23.02
CA SER A 783 -11.88 48.93 23.23
C SER A 783 -12.26 47.72 22.36
N PRO A 784 -13.23 46.90 22.80
CA PRO A 784 -13.59 45.64 22.16
C PRO A 784 -14.45 45.86 20.90
N SER A 785 -14.53 44.78 20.11
CA SER A 785 -15.24 44.63 18.82
C SER A 785 -14.48 45.15 17.59
N ARG A 786 -13.87 44.21 16.85
CA ARG A 786 -13.60 44.30 15.40
C ARG A 786 -13.26 42.89 14.89
N GLY A 787 -13.85 42.53 13.74
CA GLY A 787 -13.95 41.16 13.22
C GLY A 787 -12.62 40.51 12.80
N LEU A 788 -12.71 39.21 12.52
CA LEU A 788 -11.62 38.26 12.21
C LEU A 788 -10.51 38.82 11.33
N VAL A 789 -10.88 39.57 10.29
CA VAL A 789 -9.97 40.12 9.28
C VAL A 789 -8.99 41.12 9.89
N ASN A 790 -9.42 42.03 10.77
CA ASN A 790 -8.54 43.03 11.37
C ASN A 790 -7.59 42.43 12.42
N ARG A 791 -8.03 41.41 13.17
CA ARG A 791 -7.14 40.68 14.10
C ARG A 791 -6.10 39.86 13.34
N MET A 792 -6.47 39.26 12.21
CA MET A 792 -5.52 38.64 11.28
C MET A 792 -4.53 39.67 10.73
N PHE A 793 -4.98 40.86 10.33
CA PHE A 793 -4.08 41.92 9.85
C PHE A 793 -3.10 42.38 10.94
N ASP A 794 -3.52 42.55 12.19
CA ASP A 794 -2.63 42.93 13.29
C ASP A 794 -1.62 41.83 13.63
N ALA A 795 -2.04 40.56 13.58
CA ALA A 795 -1.17 39.41 13.78
C ALA A 795 -0.11 39.27 12.66
N VAL A 796 -0.51 39.46 11.40
CA VAL A 796 0.34 39.36 10.20
C VAL A 796 1.25 40.59 10.03
N SER A 797 0.79 41.79 10.41
CA SER A 797 1.57 43.05 10.42
C SER A 797 2.83 42.95 11.29
N SER A 798 2.77 42.17 12.39
CA SER A 798 3.93 41.94 13.27
C SER A 798 5.01 41.00 12.67
N THR A 799 4.79 40.47 11.47
CA THR A 799 5.64 39.48 10.79
C THR A 799 5.80 39.86 9.30
N VAL A 800 6.78 40.71 8.97
CA VAL A 800 6.98 41.20 7.60
C VAL A 800 7.38 40.08 6.63
N LYS A 801 6.45 39.73 5.72
CA LYS A 801 6.58 39.33 4.28
C LYS A 801 5.39 38.50 3.78
N TYR A 802 4.59 37.91 4.67
CA TYR A 802 3.55 36.94 4.30
C TYR A 802 2.18 37.54 3.94
N GLY A 803 1.96 38.84 4.25
CA GLY A 803 0.67 39.50 4.05
C GLY A 803 0.13 39.49 2.61
N ASN A 804 1.01 39.48 1.61
CA ASN A 804 0.60 39.64 0.21
C ASN A 804 0.08 38.34 -0.44
N GLN A 805 0.51 37.15 0.00
CA GLN A 805 0.05 35.87 -0.60
C GLN A 805 -1.27 35.37 0.01
N MET A 806 -1.54 35.68 1.28
CA MET A 806 -2.81 35.36 1.94
C MET A 806 -3.97 36.23 1.41
N LEU A 807 -3.70 37.48 1.03
CA LEU A 807 -4.68 38.40 0.44
C LEU A 807 -5.32 37.83 -0.84
N ASP A 808 -4.50 37.26 -1.73
CA ASP A 808 -4.97 36.65 -2.99
C ASP A 808 -5.82 35.40 -2.77
N THR A 809 -5.53 34.63 -1.72
CA THR A 809 -6.23 33.37 -1.44
C THR A 809 -7.59 33.61 -0.79
N VAL A 810 -7.68 34.61 0.09
CA VAL A 810 -8.95 35.02 0.73
C VAL A 810 -9.89 35.73 -0.25
N GLN A 811 -9.36 36.56 -1.16
CA GLN A 811 -10.18 37.20 -2.21
C GLN A 811 -10.73 36.19 -3.23
N ARG A 812 -9.96 35.15 -3.59
CA ARG A 812 -10.43 34.09 -4.50
C ARG A 812 -11.55 33.23 -3.92
N LYS A 813 -11.59 33.02 -2.59
CA LYS A 813 -12.66 32.26 -1.93
C LYS A 813 -13.97 33.05 -1.84
N LYS A 814 -13.93 34.36 -1.58
CA LYS A 814 -15.14 35.20 -1.54
C LYS A 814 -15.82 35.38 -2.91
N CYS A 815 -15.06 35.39 -4.01
CA CYS A 815 -15.64 35.55 -5.35
C CYS A 815 -16.43 34.31 -5.86
N ASN A 816 -16.29 33.15 -5.22
CA ASN A 816 -16.98 31.93 -5.67
C ASN A 816 -18.31 31.65 -4.95
N ASP A 817 -18.64 32.37 -3.87
CA ASP A 817 -19.86 32.14 -3.09
C ASP A 817 -21.01 33.13 -3.41
N GLU A 818 -20.79 34.12 -4.28
CA GLU A 818 -21.83 35.07 -4.69
C GLU A 818 -22.04 35.06 -6.21
N ASN A 819 -22.79 34.07 -6.70
CA ASN A 819 -23.44 34.15 -8.01
C ASN A 819 -24.85 33.56 -7.96
N SER A 820 -25.78 34.30 -7.35
CA SER A 820 -27.18 34.29 -7.76
C SER A 820 -27.88 35.59 -7.35
N LEU A 821 -28.10 36.49 -8.32
CA LEU A 821 -29.31 37.31 -8.53
C LEU A 821 -29.00 38.63 -9.27
N SER A 822 -29.52 38.67 -10.49
CA SER A 822 -29.86 39.76 -11.43
C SER A 822 -29.44 41.22 -11.16
N ALA A 823 -28.72 41.75 -12.15
CA ALA A 823 -29.05 42.95 -12.96
C ALA A 823 -29.61 44.21 -12.28
N ARG A 824 -28.81 45.29 -12.25
CA ARG A 824 -29.06 46.57 -12.95
C ARG A 824 -28.04 47.65 -12.57
N ALA A 825 -27.44 48.24 -13.61
CA ALA A 825 -27.28 49.68 -13.82
C ALA A 825 -26.23 50.51 -13.02
N LEU A 826 -25.43 51.23 -13.85
CA LEU A 826 -24.91 52.60 -13.68
C LEU A 826 -23.55 52.83 -12.97
N TYR A 827 -22.52 52.94 -13.82
CA TYR A 827 -21.73 54.16 -14.14
C TYR A 827 -21.21 55.12 -13.05
N PHE A 828 -20.06 55.71 -13.41
CA PHE A 828 -19.22 56.74 -12.78
C PHE A 828 -18.31 56.22 -11.65
N GLY A 829 -16.99 56.37 -11.70
CA GLY A 829 -16.14 57.27 -12.45
C GLY A 829 -15.36 58.16 -11.48
N GLN A 830 -14.03 58.15 -11.61
CA GLN A 830 -13.06 59.13 -11.12
C GLN A 830 -12.54 58.99 -9.67
N SER A 831 -11.23 58.67 -9.59
CA SER A 831 -10.21 59.27 -8.72
C SER A 831 -10.33 60.82 -8.67
N PRO A 832 -9.75 61.57 -7.71
CA PRO A 832 -8.43 61.35 -7.11
C PRO A 832 -8.23 61.77 -5.63
N SER A 833 -7.20 61.19 -4.98
CA SER A 833 -6.06 61.86 -4.32
C SER A 833 -5.45 60.94 -3.27
#